data_AF-A0A812DDZ6-F1
#
_entry.id   AF-A0A812DDZ6-F1
#
_cell.length_a   1.000
_cell.length_b   1.000
_cell.length_c   1.000
_cell.angle_alpha   90.00
_cell.angle_beta   90.00
_cell.angle_gamma   90.00
#
_symmetry.space_group_name_H-M   'P 1'
#
loop_
_entity.id
_entity.type
_entity.pdbx_description
1 polymer ?
#
loop_
_entity_poly.entity_id
_entity_poly.type
_entity_poly.pdbx_seq_one_letter_code
_entity_poly.pdbx_strand_id
1 'polypeptide(L)'
;MAADDFILIIVPILIVVSNVICDYSIKYESVESCQLVREQNEYNYYFDTSQLKCEKCQQKKEIQVTSTNGYSCKCTSRYKYKNVFGNGKVMCELCPNNQTASEDGWHCILDAIKCASCPTDSIKVQREINGSLLRNSQNEAICDCVKCTGDTIPNASQDRCVTCTEILYSSPTANCSCNAPLKLAYNTCVAEILSNPVFTIQLVNGESPESNFLKNNLPKAYGQCKVNLSNQKACQTLGNMCVLLYYNYEGRRQKNMKQACQLFRSLSALAQRRYAVDAWYCELSVKDLFDTEKYPLEFYDLYLEYSSNGKYLQAVPVLIENYLGESDARDNLGNIDNWLLTRRFFLVDNVATKNTLSPDRAEYLRYASSMTLVIQLQPEKDGNIFTPYLKISYAEVHSDDANLNRKVQVSFQSEYIQNEANIQRNIDTAIGTLSGLGVLWACLNTWIWSKRAGRIAIDFATLINLLFNVCASLSNVLFINILGIGLYFLIFFKRQDIVVIMPLVGSSLTKTYASYIVIAFVFKLFDLFYLMFRQCTIDIFFIDWERPTRQQKDAPVSAWRTLFVANEWNEIQTIRRTHTSFQLMMVNYFLVVVGFENLSKNNPSLSLTADETDLFIPQNLMFRFTLASTIYLIVGE
;
A
#
# COMPACT_ATOMS: atom_id res chain seq x y z
N MET A 1 1.33 -38.27 0.63
CA MET A 1 1.29 -38.50 -0.83
C MET A 1 2.64 -38.09 -1.38
N ALA A 2 3.25 -38.93 -2.23
CA ALA A 2 4.69 -38.97 -2.51
C ALA A 2 5.25 -37.74 -3.24
N ALA A 3 6.55 -37.53 -3.07
CA ALA A 3 7.31 -36.31 -3.31
C ALA A 3 8.00 -36.22 -4.69
N ASP A 4 7.56 -37.00 -5.68
CA ASP A 4 8.41 -37.27 -6.86
C ASP A 4 8.07 -36.49 -8.14
N ASP A 5 7.01 -35.66 -8.17
CA ASP A 5 6.58 -35.00 -9.42
C ASP A 5 7.05 -33.54 -9.61
N PHE A 6 7.79 -32.95 -8.66
CA PHE A 6 8.14 -31.51 -8.72
C PHE A 6 9.41 -31.16 -9.52
N ILE A 7 10.18 -32.15 -9.98
CA ILE A 7 11.57 -31.92 -10.45
C ILE A 7 11.67 -31.64 -11.96
N LEU A 8 10.61 -31.83 -12.76
CA LEU A 8 10.74 -31.96 -14.21
C LEU A 8 10.41 -30.72 -15.08
N ILE A 9 10.20 -29.53 -14.49
CA ILE A 9 9.80 -28.34 -15.28
C ILE A 9 10.81 -27.18 -15.21
N ILE A 10 11.76 -27.18 -14.28
CA ILE A 10 12.61 -26.00 -13.98
C ILE A 10 13.85 -25.87 -14.89
N VAL A 11 14.25 -26.93 -15.59
CA VAL A 11 15.55 -27.01 -16.27
C VAL A 11 15.66 -26.26 -17.64
N PRO A 12 14.63 -26.00 -18.46
CA PRO A 12 14.87 -25.42 -19.79
C PRO A 12 14.87 -23.88 -19.87
N ILE A 13 14.48 -23.15 -18.82
CA ILE A 13 14.31 -21.68 -18.89
C ILE A 13 15.62 -20.94 -18.54
N LEU A 14 16.62 -21.63 -17.99
CA LEU A 14 17.87 -21.06 -17.49
C LEU A 14 18.97 -20.81 -18.55
N ILE A 15 18.73 -21.05 -19.85
CA ILE A 15 19.81 -21.00 -20.87
C ILE A 15 19.75 -19.79 -21.82
N VAL A 16 18.71 -18.94 -21.77
CA VAL A 16 18.54 -17.90 -22.82
C VAL A 16 18.76 -16.44 -22.35
N VAL A 17 19.07 -16.16 -21.08
CA VAL A 17 19.33 -14.78 -20.64
C VAL A 17 20.68 -14.63 -19.94
N SER A 18 21.73 -15.03 -20.65
CA SER A 18 23.07 -14.49 -20.39
C SER A 18 23.66 -14.04 -21.72
N ASN A 19 23.61 -12.73 -21.97
CA ASN A 19 24.63 -11.93 -22.64
C ASN A 19 24.07 -10.54 -22.91
N VAL A 20 24.94 -9.54 -22.79
CA VAL A 20 24.74 -8.09 -22.95
C VAL A 20 24.46 -7.36 -21.63
N ILE A 21 25.54 -7.16 -20.87
CA ILE A 21 25.74 -5.93 -20.09
C ILE A 21 27.04 -5.33 -20.62
N CYS A 22 26.95 -4.19 -21.30
CA CYS A 22 28.08 -3.29 -21.49
C CYS A 22 27.87 -2.09 -20.56
N ASP A 23 28.86 -1.83 -19.72
CA ASP A 23 28.96 -0.59 -18.95
C ASP A 23 29.02 0.60 -19.90
N TYR A 24 28.03 1.48 -19.84
CA TYR A 24 28.05 2.77 -20.52
C TYR A 24 28.03 3.86 -19.45
N SER A 25 29.21 4.40 -19.11
CA SER A 25 29.29 5.60 -18.26
C SER A 25 29.12 6.84 -19.15
N ILE A 26 28.02 7.57 -18.95
CA ILE A 26 27.77 8.85 -19.61
C ILE A 26 28.20 9.95 -18.66
N LYS A 27 29.14 10.79 -19.10
CA LYS A 27 29.49 12.03 -18.40
C LYS A 27 28.29 12.97 -18.47
N TYR A 28 27.66 13.21 -17.32
CA TYR A 28 26.52 14.10 -17.18
C TYR A 28 26.97 15.57 -17.27
N GLU A 29 26.50 16.30 -18.29
CA GLU A 29 26.56 17.76 -18.36
C GLU A 29 25.24 18.34 -17.80
N SER A 30 25.28 19.37 -16.95
CA SER A 30 24.07 19.97 -16.39
C SER A 30 23.41 20.94 -17.38
N VAL A 31 22.08 21.06 -17.35
CA VAL A 31 21.31 21.96 -18.24
C VAL A 31 21.77 23.42 -18.14
N GLU A 32 22.22 23.85 -16.95
CA GLU A 32 22.76 25.19 -16.69
C GLU A 32 24.08 25.45 -17.43
N SER A 33 24.91 24.41 -17.61
CA SER A 33 26.17 24.52 -18.36
C SER A 33 25.94 24.81 -19.86
N CYS A 34 24.79 24.44 -20.43
CA CYS A 34 24.43 24.77 -21.81
C CYS A 34 24.10 26.27 -22.02
N GLN A 35 23.72 27.00 -20.96
CA GLN A 35 23.36 28.42 -21.08
C GLN A 35 24.59 29.33 -21.19
N LEU A 36 25.69 28.99 -20.52
CA LEU A 36 26.96 29.75 -20.53
C LEU A 36 27.64 29.78 -21.91
N VAL A 37 27.33 28.82 -22.79
CA VAL A 37 27.91 28.71 -24.15
C VAL A 37 27.20 29.64 -25.17
N ARG A 38 26.04 30.23 -24.82
CA ARG A 38 25.21 31.04 -25.73
C ARG A 38 25.80 32.41 -26.08
N GLU A 39 26.63 32.99 -25.24
CA GLU A 39 27.06 34.39 -25.41
C GLU A 39 28.24 34.58 -26.39
N GLN A 40 28.93 33.50 -26.80
CA GLN A 40 30.14 33.59 -27.64
C GLN A 40 30.02 32.93 -29.03
N ASN A 41 28.86 32.38 -29.41
CA ASN A 41 28.71 31.56 -30.62
C ASN A 41 27.62 32.05 -31.60
N GLU A 42 27.79 31.73 -32.88
CA GLU A 42 26.86 32.08 -33.99
C GLU A 42 25.57 31.21 -34.02
N TYR A 43 25.53 30.17 -33.16
CA TYR A 43 24.47 29.16 -33.07
C TYR A 43 23.96 29.03 -31.64
N ASN A 44 22.68 28.69 -31.49
CA ASN A 44 22.08 28.36 -30.19
C ASN A 44 22.33 26.89 -29.81
N TYR A 45 22.27 26.56 -28.51
CA TYR A 45 22.50 25.22 -27.97
C TYR A 45 21.34 24.75 -27.09
N TYR A 46 20.96 23.47 -27.21
CA TYR A 46 19.92 22.81 -26.42
C TYR A 46 20.45 21.54 -25.77
N PHE A 47 19.78 21.06 -24.73
CA PHE A 47 20.15 19.85 -24.02
C PHE A 47 19.44 18.62 -24.61
N ASP A 48 20.20 17.66 -25.14
CA ASP A 48 19.66 16.39 -25.63
C ASP A 48 19.53 15.39 -24.47
N THR A 49 18.30 15.10 -24.06
CA THR A 49 18.01 14.16 -22.97
C THR A 49 18.38 12.72 -23.29
N SER A 50 18.48 12.35 -24.57
CA SER A 50 18.88 10.99 -24.98
C SER A 50 20.38 10.75 -24.85
N GLN A 51 21.18 11.82 -24.96
CA GLN A 51 22.65 11.76 -24.88
C GLN A 51 23.22 12.41 -23.62
N LEU A 52 22.38 13.05 -22.80
CA LEU A 52 22.74 13.81 -21.60
C LEU A 52 23.85 14.86 -21.86
N LYS A 53 23.80 15.52 -23.02
CA LYS A 53 24.82 16.45 -23.52
C LYS A 53 24.22 17.68 -24.19
N CYS A 54 24.92 18.83 -24.16
CA CYS A 54 24.53 20.00 -24.93
C CYS A 54 24.87 19.82 -26.43
N GLU A 55 23.87 19.93 -27.31
CA GLU A 55 24.05 19.93 -28.76
C GLU A 55 23.73 21.30 -29.38
N LYS A 56 24.36 21.60 -30.53
CA LYS A 56 24.13 22.85 -31.29
C LYS A 56 22.89 22.73 -32.18
N CYS A 57 22.14 23.83 -32.32
CA CYS A 57 21.09 23.97 -33.33
C CYS A 57 21.70 23.93 -34.74
N GLN A 58 20.94 23.39 -35.70
CA GLN A 58 21.44 23.12 -37.06
C GLN A 58 21.59 24.39 -37.90
N GLN A 59 20.76 25.42 -37.64
CA GLN A 59 20.80 26.70 -38.35
C GLN A 59 21.20 27.84 -37.41
N LYS A 60 21.66 28.96 -37.98
CA LYS A 60 22.13 30.14 -37.24
C LYS A 60 21.04 30.73 -36.33
N LYS A 61 21.46 31.49 -35.31
CA LYS A 61 20.57 32.10 -34.30
C LYS A 61 19.43 32.98 -34.85
N GLU A 62 19.58 33.50 -36.07
CA GLU A 62 18.55 34.30 -36.76
C GLU A 62 17.35 33.46 -37.22
N ILE A 63 17.59 32.17 -37.49
CA ILE A 63 16.62 31.22 -38.05
C ILE A 63 16.08 30.29 -36.95
N GLN A 64 16.92 29.90 -36.00
CA GLN A 64 16.59 28.95 -34.93
C GLN A 64 16.95 29.49 -33.54
N VAL A 65 15.99 29.39 -32.62
CA VAL A 65 16.15 29.72 -31.21
C VAL A 65 15.92 28.48 -30.36
N THR A 66 16.53 28.44 -29.19
CA THR A 66 16.25 27.40 -28.21
C THR A 66 14.85 27.55 -27.62
N SER A 67 14.16 26.43 -27.48
CA SER A 67 12.87 26.34 -26.80
C SER A 67 12.94 26.88 -25.36
N THR A 68 11.81 27.37 -24.85
CA THR A 68 11.67 27.88 -23.47
C THR A 68 12.09 26.85 -22.43
N ASN A 69 11.88 25.57 -22.73
CA ASN A 69 12.20 24.47 -21.83
C ASN A 69 13.68 24.03 -21.95
N GLY A 70 14.43 24.54 -22.94
CA GLY A 70 15.87 24.24 -23.12
C GLY A 70 16.22 22.91 -23.79
N TYR A 71 15.24 22.05 -24.08
CA TYR A 71 15.44 20.68 -24.60
C TYR A 71 15.31 20.52 -26.12
N SER A 72 15.06 21.60 -26.87
CA SER A 72 14.92 21.54 -28.32
C SER A 72 15.19 22.88 -28.99
N CYS A 73 15.48 22.87 -30.29
CA CYS A 73 15.50 24.06 -31.13
C CYS A 73 14.11 24.31 -31.76
N LYS A 74 13.70 25.58 -31.83
CA LYS A 74 12.45 26.09 -32.41
C LYS A 74 12.77 27.11 -33.50
N CYS A 75 12.00 27.13 -34.59
CA CYS A 75 12.12 28.15 -35.63
C CYS A 75 11.70 29.53 -35.11
N THR A 76 12.37 30.59 -35.54
CA THR A 76 11.95 31.97 -35.26
C THR A 76 10.65 32.31 -36.00
N SER A 77 9.92 33.34 -35.54
CA SER A 77 8.54 33.63 -35.96
C SER A 77 8.33 33.88 -37.47
N ARG A 78 9.38 34.10 -38.27
CA ARG A 78 9.31 34.23 -39.74
C ARG A 78 9.61 32.95 -40.51
N TYR A 79 9.89 31.86 -39.82
CA TYR A 79 10.27 30.59 -40.42
C TYR A 79 9.36 29.45 -39.92
N LYS A 80 8.88 28.61 -40.82
CA LYS A 80 8.12 27.40 -40.51
C LYS A 80 9.04 26.18 -40.44
N TYR A 81 8.61 25.13 -39.74
CA TYR A 81 9.28 23.83 -39.78
C TYR A 81 9.19 23.21 -41.17
N LYS A 82 10.33 22.78 -41.69
CA LYS A 82 10.46 21.97 -42.90
C LYS A 82 10.58 20.50 -42.56
N ASN A 83 11.56 20.17 -41.70
CA ASN A 83 11.81 18.80 -41.22
C ASN A 83 12.06 18.81 -39.71
N VAL A 84 11.54 17.80 -39.01
CA VAL A 84 11.83 17.52 -37.59
C VAL A 84 12.46 16.14 -37.51
N PHE A 85 13.70 16.06 -37.05
CA PHE A 85 14.52 14.83 -37.11
C PHE A 85 14.50 14.02 -35.80
N GLY A 86 13.64 14.36 -34.85
CA GLY A 86 13.66 13.80 -33.50
C GLY A 86 14.77 14.41 -32.62
N ASN A 87 14.77 14.10 -31.32
CA ASN A 87 15.73 14.59 -30.32
C ASN A 87 15.98 16.10 -30.32
N GLY A 88 14.93 16.90 -30.56
CA GLY A 88 15.02 18.36 -30.55
C GLY A 88 15.67 19.01 -31.78
N LYS A 89 16.05 18.24 -32.81
CA LYS A 89 16.61 18.74 -34.08
C LYS A 89 15.53 19.13 -35.07
N VAL A 90 15.59 20.37 -35.56
CA VAL A 90 14.64 20.93 -36.51
C VAL A 90 15.35 21.63 -37.66
N MET A 91 14.70 21.72 -38.82
CA MET A 91 15.10 22.55 -39.96
C MET A 91 13.96 23.48 -40.34
N CYS A 92 14.28 24.74 -40.56
CA CYS A 92 13.32 25.82 -40.78
C CYS A 92 13.43 26.37 -42.21
N GLU A 93 12.29 26.79 -42.75
CA GLU A 93 12.12 27.40 -44.07
C GLU A 93 11.39 28.74 -43.95
N LEU A 94 11.79 29.74 -44.72
CA LEU A 94 11.23 31.09 -44.66
C LEU A 94 9.78 31.10 -45.13
N CYS A 95 8.91 31.80 -44.40
CA CYS A 95 7.53 32.02 -44.80
C CYS A 95 7.43 33.04 -45.96
N PRO A 96 6.70 32.73 -47.04
CA PRO A 96 6.52 33.66 -48.15
C PRO A 96 5.63 34.86 -47.78
N ASN A 97 5.78 35.98 -48.50
CA ASN A 97 4.92 37.17 -48.42
C ASN A 97 4.76 37.80 -47.02
N ASN A 98 5.85 37.86 -46.23
CA ASN A 98 5.89 38.48 -44.89
C ASN A 98 4.92 37.85 -43.87
N GLN A 99 4.48 36.60 -44.12
CA GLN A 99 3.71 35.79 -43.19
C GLN A 99 4.55 35.36 -41.99
N THR A 100 3.90 35.14 -40.86
CA THR A 100 4.53 34.58 -39.66
C THR A 100 4.15 33.12 -39.49
N ALA A 101 5.00 32.34 -38.83
CA ALA A 101 4.68 30.97 -38.49
C ALA A 101 3.48 30.89 -37.52
N SER A 102 2.64 29.89 -37.74
CA SER A 102 1.57 29.43 -36.85
C SER A 102 2.10 29.11 -35.45
N GLU A 103 1.24 29.01 -34.43
CA GLU A 103 1.66 28.73 -33.06
C GLU A 103 2.38 27.37 -32.92
N ASP A 104 1.92 26.38 -33.69
CA ASP A 104 2.55 25.06 -33.86
C ASP A 104 3.85 25.12 -34.68
N GLY A 105 4.11 26.22 -35.39
CA GLY A 105 5.31 26.47 -36.20
C GLY A 105 5.34 25.79 -37.57
N TRP A 106 4.29 25.07 -37.98
CA TRP A 106 4.31 24.24 -39.21
C TRP A 106 3.83 24.96 -40.47
N HIS A 107 3.01 26.00 -40.33
CA HIS A 107 2.44 26.74 -41.46
C HIS A 107 2.63 28.24 -41.31
N CYS A 108 2.47 28.98 -42.41
CA CYS A 108 2.59 30.42 -42.45
C CYS A 108 1.19 31.07 -42.48
N ILE A 109 1.00 32.13 -41.69
CA ILE A 109 -0.27 32.84 -41.45
C ILE A 109 -0.03 34.34 -41.67
N LEU A 110 -0.97 35.04 -42.30
CA LEU A 110 -0.86 36.48 -42.60
C LEU A 110 -1.16 37.40 -41.40
N ASP A 111 -2.14 37.03 -40.56
CA ASP A 111 -2.74 37.92 -39.56
C ASP A 111 -2.40 37.54 -38.10
N ALA A 112 -1.13 37.33 -37.77
CA ALA A 112 -0.75 37.06 -36.36
C ALA A 112 -1.04 38.22 -35.39
N ILE A 113 -1.23 39.44 -35.91
CA ILE A 113 -1.49 40.64 -35.10
C ILE A 113 -2.89 40.62 -34.48
N LYS A 114 -3.90 40.06 -35.16
CA LYS A 114 -5.29 39.95 -34.65
C LYS A 114 -5.40 39.03 -33.42
N CYS A 115 -4.53 38.03 -33.33
CA CYS A 115 -4.47 37.07 -32.23
C CYS A 115 -3.42 37.37 -31.16
N ALA A 116 -2.77 38.55 -31.22
CA ALA A 116 -1.80 38.95 -30.21
C ALA A 116 -2.47 39.17 -28.84
N SER A 117 -3.75 39.57 -28.80
CA SER A 117 -4.50 39.77 -27.55
C SER A 117 -6.01 39.53 -27.76
N CYS A 118 -6.48 38.31 -27.50
CA CYS A 118 -7.92 38.01 -27.47
C CYS A 118 -8.53 38.46 -26.12
N PRO A 119 -9.82 38.88 -26.10
CA PRO A 119 -10.59 39.13 -24.88
C PRO A 119 -10.53 37.97 -23.88
N THR A 120 -10.65 38.26 -22.57
CA THR A 120 -10.50 37.27 -21.48
C THR A 120 -11.52 36.14 -21.50
N ASP A 121 -12.62 36.28 -22.23
CA ASP A 121 -13.69 35.29 -22.41
C ASP A 121 -13.58 34.49 -23.72
N SER A 122 -12.47 34.67 -24.46
CA SER A 122 -12.26 34.06 -25.78
C SER A 122 -10.93 33.32 -25.90
N ILE A 123 -10.91 32.31 -26.78
CA ILE A 123 -9.75 31.48 -27.12
C ILE A 123 -9.24 31.81 -28.52
N LYS A 124 -7.95 31.58 -28.75
CA LYS A 124 -7.31 31.76 -30.07
C LYS A 124 -7.60 30.54 -30.95
N VAL A 125 -8.05 30.76 -32.18
CA VAL A 125 -8.39 29.70 -33.14
C VAL A 125 -7.68 29.94 -34.48
N GLN A 126 -6.79 29.01 -34.84
CA GLN A 126 -6.04 29.00 -36.11
C GLN A 126 -6.47 27.87 -37.06
N ARG A 127 -7.27 26.92 -36.56
CA ARG A 127 -7.71 25.74 -37.28
C ARG A 127 -9.19 25.47 -37.01
N GLU A 128 -9.85 24.89 -38.01
CA GLU A 128 -11.21 24.35 -37.87
C GLU A 128 -11.19 23.00 -37.10
N ILE A 129 -12.38 22.54 -36.70
CA ILE A 129 -12.57 21.25 -36.00
C ILE A 129 -12.02 20.06 -36.79
N ASN A 130 -12.02 20.16 -38.13
CA ASN A 130 -11.45 19.15 -39.04
C ASN A 130 -9.90 19.17 -39.11
N GLY A 131 -9.25 20.10 -38.40
CA GLY A 131 -7.80 20.30 -38.38
C GLY A 131 -7.23 21.13 -39.53
N SER A 132 -8.05 21.58 -40.49
CA SER A 132 -7.62 22.47 -41.57
C SER A 132 -7.35 23.88 -41.05
N LEU A 133 -6.42 24.60 -41.68
CA LEU A 133 -6.14 25.99 -41.32
C LEU A 133 -7.36 26.86 -41.60
N LEU A 134 -7.68 27.76 -40.68
CA LEU A 134 -8.75 28.74 -40.87
C LEU A 134 -8.36 29.68 -42.01
N ARG A 135 -9.22 29.84 -43.02
CA ARG A 135 -8.92 30.65 -44.22
C ARG A 135 -9.86 31.82 -44.40
N ASN A 136 -9.34 32.93 -44.93
CA ASN A 136 -10.13 34.07 -45.36
C ASN A 136 -10.83 33.81 -46.72
N SER A 137 -11.62 34.78 -47.18
CA SER A 137 -12.32 34.73 -48.48
C SER A 137 -11.39 34.66 -49.70
N GLN A 138 -10.10 34.98 -49.54
CA GLN A 138 -9.05 34.83 -50.56
C GLN A 138 -8.24 33.52 -50.41
N ASN A 139 -8.70 32.59 -49.58
CA ASN A 139 -8.09 31.27 -49.33
C ASN A 139 -6.72 31.33 -48.62
N GLU A 140 -6.45 32.39 -47.86
CA GLU A 140 -5.21 32.57 -47.10
C GLU A 140 -5.42 32.22 -45.63
N ALA A 141 -4.41 31.62 -44.97
CA ALA A 141 -4.52 31.21 -43.56
C ALA A 141 -4.53 32.42 -42.61
N ILE A 142 -5.51 32.45 -41.71
CA ILE A 142 -5.78 33.52 -40.74
C ILE A 142 -5.91 32.97 -39.31
N CYS A 143 -5.94 33.88 -38.33
CA CYS A 143 -6.18 33.57 -36.92
C CYS A 143 -7.35 34.43 -36.39
N ASP A 144 -8.26 33.82 -35.61
CA ASP A 144 -9.45 34.47 -35.06
C ASP A 144 -9.64 34.17 -33.56
N CYS A 145 -10.45 34.99 -32.86
CA CYS A 145 -10.75 34.82 -31.43
C CYS A 145 -12.20 34.34 -31.26
N VAL A 146 -12.40 33.16 -30.66
CA VAL A 146 -13.74 32.57 -30.45
C VAL A 146 -14.11 32.59 -28.98
N LYS A 147 -15.30 33.11 -28.64
CA LYS A 147 -15.81 33.18 -27.26
C LYS A 147 -16.24 31.80 -26.75
N CYS A 148 -15.83 31.43 -25.53
CA CYS A 148 -16.32 30.21 -24.89
C CYS A 148 -17.80 30.36 -24.49
N THR A 149 -18.60 29.32 -24.75
CA THR A 149 -20.05 29.32 -24.49
C THR A 149 -20.46 28.13 -23.62
N GLY A 150 -21.57 28.23 -22.88
CA GLY A 150 -22.06 27.18 -21.98
C GLY A 150 -21.27 27.11 -20.66
N ASP A 151 -21.12 25.92 -20.09
CA ASP A 151 -20.40 25.67 -18.82
C ASP A 151 -18.87 25.63 -18.98
N THR A 152 -18.33 26.37 -19.95
CA THR A 152 -16.91 26.36 -20.30
C THR A 152 -16.27 27.74 -20.19
N ILE A 153 -15.03 27.76 -19.71
CA ILE A 153 -14.19 28.96 -19.58
C ILE A 153 -12.86 28.74 -20.31
N PRO A 154 -12.19 29.79 -20.82
CA PRO A 154 -10.85 29.65 -21.37
C PRO A 154 -9.89 29.09 -20.32
N ASN A 155 -9.03 28.16 -20.70
CA ASN A 155 -7.95 27.71 -19.81
C ASN A 155 -6.94 28.85 -19.57
N ALA A 156 -6.01 28.65 -18.63
CA ALA A 156 -4.99 29.67 -18.29
C ALA A 156 -4.14 30.13 -19.49
N SER A 157 -3.99 29.30 -20.53
CA SER A 157 -3.25 29.61 -21.75
C SER A 157 -4.11 30.26 -22.86
N GLN A 158 -5.43 30.38 -22.67
CA GLN A 158 -6.42 30.86 -23.66
C GLN A 158 -6.39 30.12 -25.01
N ASP A 159 -6.02 28.84 -25.01
CA ASP A 159 -5.95 27.99 -26.21
C ASP A 159 -7.14 27.02 -26.34
N ARG A 160 -7.85 26.75 -25.23
CA ARG A 160 -9.01 25.85 -25.22
C ARG A 160 -10.06 26.25 -24.19
N CYS A 161 -11.33 26.01 -24.50
CA CYS A 161 -12.42 26.12 -23.53
C CYS A 161 -12.47 24.84 -22.68
N VAL A 162 -12.30 24.96 -21.37
CA VAL A 162 -12.40 23.86 -20.40
C VAL A 162 -13.66 23.99 -19.57
N THR A 163 -14.20 22.87 -19.10
CA THR A 163 -15.35 22.86 -18.18
C THR A 163 -14.95 23.45 -16.82
N CYS A 164 -15.91 24.00 -16.05
CA CYS A 164 -15.65 24.59 -14.72
C CYS A 164 -14.96 23.60 -13.72
N THR A 165 -14.86 22.30 -14.01
CA THR A 165 -14.38 21.27 -13.07
C THR A 165 -13.36 20.32 -13.71
N GLU A 166 -12.07 20.68 -13.69
CA GLU A 166 -11.02 19.72 -14.09
C GLU A 166 -10.64 18.72 -12.98
N ILE A 167 -11.03 18.93 -11.71
CA ILE A 167 -10.70 17.99 -10.63
C ILE A 167 -11.85 17.87 -9.62
N LEU A 168 -12.54 16.72 -9.71
CA LEU A 168 -13.42 16.09 -8.72
C LEU A 168 -14.83 16.70 -8.53
N TYR A 169 -15.78 16.07 -9.24
CA TYR A 169 -17.24 16.02 -9.05
C TYR A 169 -17.88 17.00 -8.06
N SER A 170 -18.34 18.12 -8.58
CA SER A 170 -19.63 18.71 -8.21
C SER A 170 -20.13 19.53 -9.40
N SER A 171 -21.38 19.35 -9.83
CA SER A 171 -21.96 20.16 -10.91
C SER A 171 -22.14 21.60 -10.43
N PRO A 172 -21.61 22.62 -11.12
CA PRO A 172 -22.13 23.97 -11.02
C PRO A 172 -23.12 24.25 -12.16
N THR A 173 -24.10 25.09 -11.89
CA THR A 173 -24.89 25.78 -12.91
C THR A 173 -24.05 26.82 -13.65
N ALA A 174 -24.60 27.37 -14.74
CA ALA A 174 -24.06 28.27 -15.77
C ALA A 174 -23.10 29.42 -15.38
N ASN A 175 -22.82 29.67 -14.08
CA ASN A 175 -21.94 30.73 -13.59
C ASN A 175 -20.79 30.22 -12.66
N CYS A 176 -20.51 28.92 -12.61
CA CYS A 176 -19.49 28.32 -11.72
C CYS A 176 -19.63 28.72 -10.22
N SER A 177 -20.85 28.67 -9.64
CA SER A 177 -21.14 28.98 -8.22
C SER A 177 -21.56 27.74 -7.40
N CYS A 178 -21.15 27.64 -6.12
CA CYS A 178 -21.49 26.52 -5.21
C CYS A 178 -22.85 26.70 -4.50
N ASN A 179 -23.68 25.66 -4.43
CA ASN A 179 -24.89 25.62 -3.59
C ASN A 179 -24.56 25.27 -2.13
N ALA A 180 -25.30 25.85 -1.18
CA ALA A 180 -25.25 25.45 0.23
C ALA A 180 -25.64 23.97 0.38
N PRO A 181 -24.95 23.17 1.22
CA PRO A 181 -24.06 23.57 2.33
C PRO A 181 -22.57 23.72 1.95
N LEU A 182 -22.21 23.64 0.66
CA LEU A 182 -20.82 23.71 0.20
C LEU A 182 -20.38 25.17 0.01
N LYS A 183 -19.19 25.52 0.52
CA LYS A 183 -18.58 26.85 0.35
C LYS A 183 -17.50 26.78 -0.73
N LEU A 184 -17.42 27.81 -1.59
CA LEU A 184 -16.33 27.93 -2.56
C LEU A 184 -15.02 28.26 -1.81
N ALA A 185 -14.06 27.34 -1.86
CA ALA A 185 -12.72 27.54 -1.31
C ALA A 185 -11.68 26.98 -2.28
N TYR A 186 -10.69 27.78 -2.66
CA TYR A 186 -9.59 27.37 -3.55
C TYR A 186 -10.05 26.83 -4.92
N ASN A 187 -11.05 27.45 -5.56
CA ASN A 187 -11.65 27.01 -6.84
C ASN A 187 -12.34 25.64 -6.79
N THR A 188 -12.84 25.23 -5.62
CA THR A 188 -13.61 23.98 -5.46
C THR A 188 -14.67 24.15 -4.36
N CYS A 189 -15.80 23.45 -4.47
CA CYS A 189 -16.84 23.46 -3.44
C CYS A 189 -16.48 22.51 -2.29
N VAL A 190 -16.32 23.01 -1.06
CA VAL A 190 -15.88 22.22 0.11
C VAL A 190 -16.88 22.38 1.26
N ALA A 191 -17.16 21.30 1.99
CA ALA A 191 -18.11 21.30 3.12
C ALA A 191 -17.55 21.94 4.40
N GLU A 192 -16.24 21.93 4.61
CA GLU A 192 -15.57 22.47 5.81
C GLU A 192 -14.22 23.10 5.44
N ILE A 193 -13.95 24.29 5.98
CA ILE A 193 -12.67 24.98 5.77
C ILE A 193 -11.67 24.48 6.82
N LEU A 194 -10.54 23.94 6.36
CA LEU A 194 -9.49 23.44 7.23
C LEU A 194 -8.88 24.58 8.07
N SER A 195 -9.07 24.54 9.39
CA SER A 195 -8.49 25.52 10.31
C SER A 195 -7.00 25.24 10.56
N ASN A 196 -6.13 26.23 10.35
CA ASN A 196 -4.66 26.17 10.53
C ASN A 196 -3.95 25.01 9.78
N PRO A 197 -4.08 24.92 8.44
CA PRO A 197 -3.32 23.97 7.65
C PRO A 197 -1.85 24.34 7.57
N VAL A 198 -0.98 23.33 7.54
CA VAL A 198 0.46 23.52 7.36
C VAL A 198 0.86 23.08 5.96
N PHE A 199 1.55 23.97 5.24
CA PHE A 199 1.97 23.73 3.85
C PHE A 199 3.49 23.64 3.70
N THR A 200 4.24 23.65 4.79
CA THR A 200 5.70 23.59 4.76
C THR A 200 6.22 22.17 4.61
N ILE A 201 7.32 22.02 3.87
CA ILE A 201 8.05 20.74 3.70
C ILE A 201 9.43 20.93 4.33
N GLN A 202 9.84 20.01 5.21
CA GLN A 202 11.19 20.04 5.76
C GLN A 202 12.17 19.38 4.78
N LEU A 203 13.20 20.13 4.39
CA LEU A 203 14.31 19.62 3.59
C LEU A 203 15.42 19.08 4.50
N VAL A 204 16.24 18.17 3.96
CA VAL A 204 17.39 17.56 4.67
C VAL A 204 18.37 18.62 5.19
N ASN A 205 18.41 19.78 4.55
CA ASN A 205 19.29 20.91 4.90
C ASN A 205 18.74 21.76 6.07
N GLY A 206 17.58 21.40 6.65
CA GLY A 206 16.94 22.13 7.76
C GLY A 206 16.02 23.28 7.33
N GLU A 207 15.96 23.61 6.04
CA GLU A 207 15.04 24.61 5.51
C GLU A 207 13.59 24.09 5.42
N SER A 208 12.62 24.98 5.59
CA SER A 208 11.18 24.64 5.58
C SER A 208 10.38 25.52 4.61
N PRO A 209 10.56 25.38 3.28
CA PRO A 209 9.82 26.15 2.29
C PRO A 209 8.32 25.81 2.28
N GLU A 210 7.49 26.81 1.96
CA GLU A 210 6.05 26.63 1.75
C GLU A 210 5.78 26.02 0.37
N SER A 211 5.07 24.88 0.34
CA SER A 211 4.75 24.18 -0.90
C SER A 211 3.45 24.70 -1.51
N ASN A 212 3.57 25.28 -2.70
CA ASN A 212 2.42 25.71 -3.50
C ASN A 212 1.50 24.53 -3.87
N PHE A 213 2.08 23.32 -4.01
CA PHE A 213 1.33 22.10 -4.26
C PHE A 213 0.44 21.71 -3.07
N LEU A 214 0.98 21.72 -1.85
CA LEU A 214 0.20 21.42 -0.64
C LEU A 214 -0.87 22.49 -0.42
N LYS A 215 -0.55 23.76 -0.63
CA LYS A 215 -1.48 24.89 -0.50
C LYS A 215 -2.72 24.72 -1.37
N ASN A 216 -2.53 24.32 -2.63
CA ASN A 216 -3.63 24.21 -3.59
C ASN A 216 -4.45 22.92 -3.45
N ASN A 217 -3.85 21.83 -2.96
CA ASN A 217 -4.46 20.51 -3.04
C ASN A 217 -4.83 19.89 -1.68
N LEU A 218 -4.16 20.25 -0.58
CA LEU A 218 -4.39 19.64 0.74
C LEU A 218 -5.81 19.85 1.27
N PRO A 219 -6.38 21.09 1.25
CA PRO A 219 -7.73 21.32 1.74
C PRO A 219 -8.79 20.58 0.91
N LYS A 220 -8.57 20.48 -0.42
CA LYS A 220 -9.46 19.82 -1.38
C LYS A 220 -9.50 18.32 -1.14
N ALA A 221 -8.32 17.69 -1.08
CA ALA A 221 -8.17 16.26 -0.89
C ALA A 221 -8.76 15.82 0.46
N TYR A 222 -8.49 16.57 1.53
CA TYR A 222 -9.06 16.28 2.85
C TYR A 222 -10.59 16.45 2.89
N GLY A 223 -11.10 17.59 2.41
CA GLY A 223 -12.53 17.88 2.44
C GLY A 223 -13.36 16.84 1.70
N GLN A 224 -12.91 16.43 0.51
CA GLN A 224 -13.61 15.42 -0.28
C GLN A 224 -13.48 14.00 0.30
N CYS A 225 -12.30 13.62 0.80
CA CYS A 225 -12.10 12.32 1.43
C CYS A 225 -12.92 12.19 2.74
N LYS A 226 -13.08 13.27 3.50
CA LYS A 226 -13.89 13.27 4.72
C LYS A 226 -15.39 13.18 4.45
N VAL A 227 -15.89 13.93 3.46
CA VAL A 227 -17.33 13.94 3.10
C VAL A 227 -17.75 12.59 2.52
N ASN A 228 -16.93 12.01 1.65
CA ASN A 228 -17.19 10.69 1.11
C ASN A 228 -15.90 9.86 1.11
N LEU A 229 -15.78 9.00 2.13
CA LEU A 229 -14.65 8.07 2.28
C LEU A 229 -14.53 7.07 1.10
N SER A 230 -15.57 6.93 0.26
CA SER A 230 -15.51 6.11 -0.97
C SER A 230 -14.81 6.82 -2.13
N ASN A 231 -14.53 8.12 -2.03
CA ASN A 231 -13.78 8.85 -3.04
C ASN A 231 -12.28 8.53 -2.95
N GLN A 232 -11.93 7.37 -3.52
CA GLN A 232 -10.57 6.82 -3.49
C GLN A 232 -9.53 7.81 -4.00
N LYS A 233 -9.84 8.58 -5.06
CA LYS A 233 -8.91 9.57 -5.62
C LYS A 233 -8.56 10.67 -4.62
N ALA A 234 -9.54 11.22 -3.92
CA ALA A 234 -9.31 12.25 -2.91
C ALA A 234 -8.50 11.70 -1.73
N CYS A 235 -8.83 10.49 -1.25
CA CYS A 235 -8.12 9.86 -0.14
C CYS A 235 -6.69 9.42 -0.50
N GLN A 236 -6.48 8.89 -1.71
CA GLN A 236 -5.16 8.56 -2.25
C GLN A 236 -4.30 9.81 -2.42
N THR A 237 -4.89 10.89 -2.93
CA THR A 237 -4.19 12.19 -3.07
C THR A 237 -3.73 12.71 -1.72
N LEU A 238 -4.57 12.60 -0.68
CA LEU A 238 -4.20 12.94 0.69
C LEU A 238 -3.10 12.02 1.25
N GLY A 239 -3.15 10.73 0.95
CA GLY A 239 -2.12 9.75 1.29
C GLY A 239 -0.77 10.08 0.64
N ASN A 240 -0.76 10.37 -0.66
CA ASN A 240 0.42 10.75 -1.42
C ASN A 240 1.07 12.03 -0.88
N MET A 241 0.28 13.00 -0.41
CA MET A 241 0.82 14.18 0.28
C MET A 241 1.51 13.84 1.60
N CYS A 242 1.06 12.81 2.32
CA CYS A 242 1.78 12.34 3.50
C CYS A 242 3.12 11.67 3.12
N VAL A 243 3.17 10.96 1.99
CA VAL A 243 4.43 10.41 1.46
C VAL A 243 5.42 11.53 1.11
N LEU A 244 4.95 12.63 0.51
CA LEU A 244 5.77 13.81 0.21
C LEU A 244 6.35 14.49 1.46
N LEU A 245 5.73 14.27 2.62
CA LEU A 245 6.26 14.72 3.91
C LEU A 245 7.15 13.67 4.58
N TYR A 246 7.58 12.62 3.86
CA TYR A 246 8.37 11.49 4.39
C TYR A 246 7.74 10.83 5.62
N TYR A 247 6.41 10.81 5.68
CA TYR A 247 5.68 10.35 6.86
C TYR A 247 6.10 11.09 8.14
N ASN A 248 6.61 12.32 8.04
CA ASN A 248 7.07 13.06 9.19
C ASN A 248 5.86 13.44 10.07
N TYR A 249 5.91 13.00 11.32
CA TYR A 249 4.88 13.22 12.34
C TYR A 249 5.31 14.25 13.39
N GLU A 250 6.38 15.02 13.17
CA GLU A 250 6.93 16.00 14.10
C GLU A 250 6.01 17.21 14.30
N GLY A 251 4.91 16.95 15.00
CA GLY A 251 3.94 17.92 15.51
C GLY A 251 3.47 17.56 16.91
N ARG A 252 4.17 16.68 17.66
CA ARG A 252 3.82 16.38 19.06
C ARG A 252 3.91 17.60 19.99
N ARG A 253 4.53 18.71 19.56
CA ARG A 253 4.64 19.96 20.34
C ARG A 253 3.59 21.04 20.03
N GLN A 254 2.75 20.90 19.00
CA GLN A 254 1.72 21.91 18.68
C GLN A 254 0.38 21.24 18.35
N LYS A 255 -0.52 21.18 19.36
CA LYS A 255 -1.86 20.56 19.29
C LYS A 255 -2.82 21.16 18.24
N ASN A 256 -2.47 22.27 17.57
CA ASN A 256 -3.37 23.05 16.73
C ASN A 256 -3.00 23.12 15.24
N MET A 257 -1.96 22.42 14.79
CA MET A 257 -1.55 22.40 13.38
C MET A 257 -2.08 21.15 12.68
N LYS A 258 -2.64 21.29 11.47
CA LYS A 258 -3.19 20.18 10.68
C LYS A 258 -2.31 19.90 9.46
N GLN A 259 -1.37 18.97 9.61
CA GLN A 259 -0.52 18.45 8.51
C GLN A 259 -1.18 17.28 7.76
N ALA A 260 -0.77 17.06 6.50
CA ALA A 260 -1.34 16.01 5.64
C ALA A 260 -1.32 14.61 6.28
N CYS A 261 -0.22 14.20 6.90
CA CYS A 261 -0.10 12.91 7.58
C CYS A 261 -1.03 12.75 8.79
N GLN A 262 -1.22 13.81 9.57
CA GLN A 262 -2.11 13.78 10.73
C GLN A 262 -3.58 13.69 10.27
N LEU A 263 -3.94 14.43 9.22
CA LEU A 263 -5.27 14.40 8.63
C LEU A 263 -5.57 13.01 8.03
N PHE A 264 -4.63 12.46 7.26
CA PHE A 264 -4.74 11.12 6.70
C PHE A 264 -4.93 10.06 7.80
N ARG A 265 -4.11 10.10 8.86
CA ARG A 265 -4.21 9.17 10.00
C ARG A 265 -5.52 9.30 10.76
N SER A 266 -6.05 10.52 10.92
CA SER A 266 -7.33 10.73 11.59
C SER A 266 -8.50 10.08 10.84
N LEU A 267 -8.46 10.15 9.51
CA LEU A 267 -9.44 9.48 8.63
C LEU A 267 -9.20 7.97 8.58
N SER A 268 -7.94 7.53 8.55
CA SER A 268 -7.61 6.10 8.57
C SER A 268 -7.93 5.43 9.92
N ALA A 269 -7.87 6.15 11.04
CA ALA A 269 -8.27 5.65 12.36
C ALA A 269 -9.80 5.51 12.48
N LEU A 270 -10.56 6.43 11.87
CA LEU A 270 -12.01 6.28 11.71
C LEU A 270 -12.36 5.08 10.82
N ALA A 271 -11.57 4.82 9.78
CA ALA A 271 -11.67 3.61 8.99
C ALA A 271 -11.28 2.35 9.81
N GLN A 272 -10.15 2.36 10.52
CA GLN A 272 -9.63 1.22 11.28
C GLN A 272 -10.51 0.82 12.47
N ARG A 273 -11.19 1.77 13.14
CA ARG A 273 -12.22 1.44 14.16
C ARG A 273 -13.40 0.66 13.58
N ARG A 274 -13.54 0.65 12.25
CA ARG A 274 -14.57 -0.09 11.50
C ARG A 274 -14.13 -1.50 11.05
N TYR A 275 -12.86 -1.89 11.26
CA TYR A 275 -12.24 -3.10 10.66
C TYR A 275 -11.49 -4.04 11.63
N ALA A 276 -11.67 -3.90 12.96
CA ALA A 276 -10.87 -4.64 13.94
C ALA A 276 -11.56 -5.85 14.60
N VAL A 277 -12.67 -6.33 14.07
CA VAL A 277 -13.38 -7.53 14.58
C VAL A 277 -13.88 -8.29 13.36
N ASP A 278 -13.89 -9.63 13.40
CA ASP A 278 -14.58 -10.50 12.42
C ASP A 278 -16.13 -10.31 12.47
N ALA A 279 -16.57 -9.08 12.65
CA ALA A 279 -17.94 -8.64 12.76
C ALA A 279 -18.27 -7.78 11.53
N TRP A 280 -19.24 -8.23 10.76
CA TRP A 280 -19.81 -7.49 9.64
C TRP A 280 -20.78 -6.46 10.18
N TYR A 281 -20.55 -5.19 9.87
CA TYR A 281 -21.44 -4.10 10.28
C TYR A 281 -22.22 -3.56 9.09
N CYS A 282 -23.53 -3.38 9.25
CA CYS A 282 -24.37 -2.72 8.25
C CYS A 282 -25.16 -1.58 8.90
N GLU A 283 -25.35 -0.48 8.16
CA GLU A 283 -26.22 0.63 8.58
C GLU A 283 -27.56 0.51 7.84
N LEU A 284 -28.63 0.23 8.58
CA LEU A 284 -29.99 0.13 8.05
C LEU A 284 -30.76 1.41 8.39
N SER A 285 -31.60 1.88 7.45
CA SER A 285 -32.50 3.00 7.74
C SER A 285 -33.66 2.51 8.60
N VAL A 286 -33.97 3.22 9.67
CA VAL A 286 -35.12 2.89 10.54
C VAL A 286 -36.42 2.92 9.74
N LYS A 287 -36.56 3.88 8.82
CA LYS A 287 -37.75 3.99 7.95
C LYS A 287 -37.97 2.72 7.14
N ASP A 288 -36.89 2.12 6.64
CA ASP A 288 -36.96 0.89 5.85
C ASP A 288 -37.37 -0.30 6.72
N LEU A 289 -36.95 -0.37 7.99
CA LEU A 289 -37.31 -1.46 8.90
C LEU A 289 -38.81 -1.50 9.23
N PHE A 290 -39.47 -0.34 9.26
CA PHE A 290 -40.91 -0.24 9.45
C PHE A 290 -41.72 -0.64 8.19
N ASP A 291 -41.07 -0.79 7.04
CA ASP A 291 -41.72 -1.23 5.80
C ASP A 291 -41.92 -2.75 5.82
N THR A 292 -43.18 -3.17 5.96
CA THR A 292 -43.58 -4.57 6.01
C THR A 292 -43.39 -5.32 4.69
N GLU A 293 -43.33 -4.62 3.56
CA GLU A 293 -43.05 -5.26 2.26
C GLU A 293 -41.54 -5.56 2.11
N LYS A 294 -40.70 -4.68 2.65
CA LYS A 294 -39.24 -4.81 2.56
C LYS A 294 -38.67 -5.74 3.62
N TYR A 295 -39.18 -5.68 4.85
CA TYR A 295 -38.79 -6.55 5.96
C TYR A 295 -40.04 -7.14 6.63
N PRO A 296 -40.58 -8.24 6.09
CA PRO A 296 -41.68 -8.95 6.73
C PRO A 296 -41.23 -9.61 8.03
N LEU A 297 -42.15 -9.72 9.00
CA LEU A 297 -41.94 -10.54 10.19
C LEU A 297 -41.98 -12.02 9.80
N GLU A 298 -40.80 -12.63 9.68
CA GLU A 298 -40.62 -14.04 9.40
C GLU A 298 -39.86 -14.73 10.54
N PHE A 299 -40.25 -15.97 10.85
CA PHE A 299 -39.55 -16.81 11.80
C PHE A 299 -38.59 -17.76 11.05
N TYR A 300 -37.32 -17.71 11.43
CA TYR A 300 -36.25 -18.51 10.87
C TYR A 300 -35.88 -19.66 11.81
N ASP A 301 -35.64 -20.84 11.23
CA ASP A 301 -35.04 -21.99 11.89
C ASP A 301 -33.67 -22.26 11.24
N LEU A 302 -32.62 -22.33 12.05
CA LEU A 302 -31.27 -22.64 11.57
C LEU A 302 -30.98 -24.13 11.72
N TYR A 303 -30.49 -24.77 10.64
CA TYR A 303 -30.07 -26.17 10.63
C TYR A 303 -28.64 -26.31 10.14
N LEU A 304 -27.91 -27.24 10.77
CA LEU A 304 -26.61 -27.72 10.34
C LEU A 304 -26.81 -29.00 9.52
N GLU A 305 -26.44 -28.97 8.24
CA GLU A 305 -26.36 -30.17 7.41
C GLU A 305 -25.02 -30.87 7.67
N TYR A 306 -25.05 -32.15 8.01
CA TYR A 306 -23.86 -32.97 8.15
C TYR A 306 -24.06 -34.33 7.49
N SER A 307 -22.95 -34.94 7.03
CA SER A 307 -22.97 -36.25 6.40
C SER A 307 -22.27 -37.29 7.26
N SER A 308 -23.02 -38.30 7.69
CA SER A 308 -22.48 -39.48 8.39
C SER A 308 -23.30 -40.69 7.96
N ASN A 309 -22.83 -41.46 6.98
CA ASN A 309 -23.59 -42.56 6.36
C ASN A 309 -25.00 -42.15 5.83
N GLY A 310 -25.13 -40.91 5.37
CA GLY A 310 -26.40 -40.28 4.95
C GLY A 310 -26.32 -38.75 5.07
N LYS A 311 -27.38 -38.04 4.68
CA LYS A 311 -27.54 -36.59 4.92
C LYS A 311 -28.47 -36.36 6.11
N TYR A 312 -27.99 -35.68 7.13
CA TYR A 312 -28.75 -35.37 8.34
C TYR A 312 -28.78 -33.86 8.57
N LEU A 313 -29.90 -33.38 9.11
CA LEU A 313 -30.09 -31.99 9.51
C LEU A 313 -30.21 -31.93 11.02
N GLN A 314 -29.34 -31.16 11.67
CA GLN A 314 -29.38 -30.92 13.10
C GLN A 314 -29.81 -29.48 13.36
N ALA A 315 -30.85 -29.28 14.17
CA ALA A 315 -31.28 -27.94 14.54
C ALA A 315 -30.21 -27.24 15.39
N VAL A 316 -29.94 -25.98 15.07
CA VAL A 316 -28.99 -25.14 15.78
C VAL A 316 -29.76 -24.34 16.85
N PRO A 317 -29.43 -24.49 18.14
CA PRO A 317 -30.10 -23.73 19.19
C PRO A 317 -29.75 -22.23 19.14
N VAL A 318 -30.71 -21.40 19.55
CA VAL A 318 -30.60 -19.94 19.56
C VAL A 318 -30.72 -19.40 20.97
N LEU A 319 -29.71 -18.68 21.42
CA LEU A 319 -29.65 -17.98 22.71
C LEU A 319 -30.00 -16.50 22.50
N ILE A 320 -31.08 -16.04 23.14
CA ILE A 320 -31.48 -14.62 23.11
C ILE A 320 -30.91 -13.95 24.36
N GLU A 321 -29.91 -13.09 24.22
CA GLU A 321 -29.17 -12.51 25.35
C GLU A 321 -30.03 -11.58 26.20
N ASN A 322 -30.90 -10.81 25.56
CA ASN A 322 -31.78 -9.84 26.21
C ASN A 322 -33.19 -10.39 26.49
N TYR A 323 -33.32 -11.71 26.65
CA TYR A 323 -34.57 -12.33 27.07
C TYR A 323 -34.91 -11.95 28.51
N LEU A 324 -36.13 -11.46 28.72
CA LEU A 324 -36.68 -11.13 30.03
C LEU A 324 -37.68 -12.23 30.42
N GLY A 325 -37.39 -12.91 31.52
CA GLY A 325 -38.28 -13.92 32.10
C GLY A 325 -39.44 -13.31 32.87
N GLU A 326 -40.29 -14.17 33.43
CA GLU A 326 -41.45 -13.77 34.25
C GLU A 326 -41.07 -12.97 35.51
N SER A 327 -39.82 -13.05 35.95
CA SER A 327 -39.28 -12.34 37.11
C SER A 327 -38.67 -10.97 36.78
N ASP A 328 -38.79 -10.51 35.52
CA ASP A 328 -38.15 -9.30 34.99
C ASP A 328 -36.60 -9.33 35.07
N ALA A 329 -36.04 -10.50 35.36
CA ALA A 329 -34.62 -10.78 35.33
C ALA A 329 -34.19 -11.26 33.92
N ARG A 330 -32.94 -10.96 33.57
CA ARG A 330 -32.32 -11.45 32.34
C ARG A 330 -31.79 -12.86 32.54
N ASP A 331 -32.65 -13.85 32.33
CA ASP A 331 -32.36 -15.27 32.60
C ASP A 331 -31.14 -15.79 31.83
N ASN A 332 -30.92 -15.28 30.61
CA ASN A 332 -29.85 -15.74 29.71
C ASN A 332 -28.48 -15.05 29.92
N LEU A 333 -28.35 -14.16 30.91
CA LEU A 333 -27.06 -13.54 31.27
C LEU A 333 -26.26 -14.33 32.32
N GLY A 334 -26.85 -15.40 32.87
CA GLY A 334 -26.25 -16.24 33.91
C GLY A 334 -25.43 -17.44 33.39
N ASN A 335 -25.22 -18.43 34.27
CA ASN A 335 -24.50 -19.67 33.96
C ASN A 335 -25.18 -20.47 32.82
N ILE A 336 -24.36 -21.22 32.07
CA ILE A 336 -24.78 -22.09 30.95
C ILE A 336 -25.94 -23.02 31.34
N ASP A 337 -25.95 -23.51 32.57
CA ASP A 337 -26.96 -24.46 33.07
C ASP A 337 -28.39 -23.87 33.14
N ASN A 338 -28.50 -22.53 33.18
CA ASN A 338 -29.77 -21.82 33.28
C ASN A 338 -30.24 -21.23 31.93
N TRP A 339 -29.51 -21.48 30.84
CA TRP A 339 -29.84 -20.90 29.55
C TRP A 339 -31.13 -21.46 28.97
N LEU A 340 -32.04 -20.54 28.61
CA LEU A 340 -33.26 -20.85 27.88
C LEU A 340 -32.99 -20.71 26.39
N LEU A 341 -32.77 -21.85 25.74
CA LEU A 341 -32.50 -21.94 24.31
C LEU A 341 -33.80 -22.04 23.51
N THR A 342 -33.89 -21.25 22.45
CA THR A 342 -35.02 -21.23 21.52
C THR A 342 -34.61 -21.81 20.17
N ARG A 343 -35.59 -22.20 19.35
CA ARG A 343 -35.35 -22.73 17.99
C ARG A 343 -35.58 -21.69 16.91
N ARG A 344 -36.64 -20.89 17.08
CA ARG A 344 -37.08 -19.86 16.13
C ARG A 344 -36.58 -18.51 16.56
N PHE A 345 -36.14 -17.73 15.59
CA PHE A 345 -35.80 -16.32 15.78
C PHE A 345 -36.35 -15.50 14.62
N PHE A 346 -36.42 -14.18 14.78
CA PHE A 346 -36.81 -13.26 13.72
C PHE A 346 -35.72 -12.21 13.54
N LEU A 347 -35.68 -11.56 12.38
CA LEU A 347 -34.72 -10.48 12.11
C LEU A 347 -35.30 -9.12 12.48
N VAL A 348 -36.56 -8.90 12.12
CA VAL A 348 -37.30 -7.65 12.33
C VAL A 348 -38.72 -8.00 12.76
N ASP A 349 -39.20 -7.34 13.80
CA ASP A 349 -40.58 -7.38 14.28
C ASP A 349 -41.16 -5.97 14.25
N ASN A 350 -42.02 -5.78 13.25
CA ASN A 350 -42.79 -4.57 12.98
C ASN A 350 -44.30 -4.77 13.21
N VAL A 351 -44.70 -5.88 13.87
CA VAL A 351 -46.11 -6.25 14.05
C VAL A 351 -46.52 -6.30 15.53
N ALA A 352 -45.65 -6.76 16.44
CA ALA A 352 -46.04 -7.07 17.81
C ALA A 352 -46.54 -5.85 18.61
N THR A 353 -46.09 -4.64 18.27
CA THR A 353 -46.44 -3.39 19.00
C THR A 353 -47.41 -2.50 18.22
N LYS A 354 -48.23 -3.07 17.35
CA LYS A 354 -49.32 -2.35 16.68
C LYS A 354 -50.48 -2.12 17.66
N ASN A 355 -50.75 -0.86 17.99
CA ASN A 355 -51.89 -0.47 18.80
C ASN A 355 -53.16 -0.39 17.95
N THR A 356 -54.32 -0.61 18.57
CA THR A 356 -55.66 -0.51 17.93
C THR A 356 -55.97 0.90 17.40
N LEU A 357 -55.26 1.92 17.88
CA LEU A 357 -55.42 3.33 17.50
C LEU A 357 -54.62 3.72 16.24
N SER A 358 -53.59 2.96 15.87
CA SER A 358 -52.72 3.22 14.71
C SER A 358 -52.37 1.91 14.00
N PRO A 359 -53.30 1.33 13.21
CA PRO A 359 -53.11 0.02 12.59
C PRO A 359 -51.99 -0.02 11.54
N ASP A 360 -51.63 1.14 10.99
CA ASP A 360 -50.68 1.27 9.89
C ASP A 360 -49.20 1.18 10.35
N ARG A 361 -48.88 1.49 11.61
CA ARG A 361 -47.49 1.49 12.13
C ARG A 361 -47.41 1.04 13.60
N ALA A 362 -46.41 0.20 13.89
CA ALA A 362 -46.07 -0.18 15.27
C ALA A 362 -45.41 1.00 16.01
N GLU A 363 -45.69 1.14 17.31
CA GLU A 363 -45.12 2.21 18.15
C GLU A 363 -43.63 1.97 18.43
N TYR A 364 -43.27 0.71 18.67
CA TYR A 364 -41.90 0.23 18.82
C TYR A 364 -41.62 -0.85 17.78
N LEU A 365 -40.40 -0.84 17.25
CA LEU A 365 -39.89 -1.87 16.34
C LEU A 365 -38.72 -2.59 16.99
N ARG A 366 -38.76 -3.92 16.98
CA ARG A 366 -37.68 -4.77 17.48
C ARG A 366 -36.89 -5.32 16.29
N TYR A 367 -35.57 -5.26 16.37
CA TYR A 367 -34.70 -5.84 15.34
C TYR A 367 -33.48 -6.50 15.98
N ALA A 368 -32.93 -7.50 15.30
CA ALA A 368 -31.69 -8.14 15.72
C ALA A 368 -30.52 -7.18 15.51
N SER A 369 -29.98 -6.66 16.62
CA SER A 369 -28.88 -5.69 16.59
C SER A 369 -27.52 -6.38 16.47
N SER A 370 -27.33 -7.48 17.18
CA SER A 370 -26.12 -8.30 17.09
C SER A 370 -26.45 -9.78 16.99
N MET A 371 -25.80 -10.46 16.06
CA MET A 371 -25.86 -11.91 15.88
C MET A 371 -24.47 -12.50 15.93
N THR A 372 -24.26 -13.48 16.79
CA THR A 372 -22.96 -14.17 16.92
C THR A 372 -23.15 -15.67 16.81
N LEU A 373 -22.64 -16.27 15.74
CA LEU A 373 -22.61 -17.73 15.58
C LEU A 373 -21.40 -18.28 16.33
N VAL A 374 -21.64 -19.07 17.37
CA VAL A 374 -20.58 -19.65 18.21
C VAL A 374 -20.35 -21.11 17.83
N ILE A 375 -19.11 -21.42 17.47
CA ILE A 375 -18.64 -22.77 17.12
C ILE A 375 -17.57 -23.18 18.11
N GLN A 376 -17.78 -24.27 18.83
CA GLN A 376 -16.86 -24.76 19.85
C GLN A 376 -16.29 -26.13 19.47
N LEU A 377 -14.98 -26.31 19.56
CA LEU A 377 -14.34 -27.62 19.38
C LEU A 377 -14.51 -28.52 20.60
N GLN A 378 -14.70 -29.82 20.36
CA GLN A 378 -14.71 -30.84 21.41
C GLN A 378 -13.28 -31.14 21.86
N PRO A 379 -13.01 -31.17 23.19
CA PRO A 379 -11.66 -31.42 23.69
C PRO A 379 -11.22 -32.89 23.61
N GLU A 380 -12.16 -33.85 23.54
CA GLU A 380 -11.88 -35.29 23.64
C GLU A 380 -11.71 -36.00 22.29
N LYS A 381 -12.19 -35.40 21.20
CA LYS A 381 -12.11 -35.99 19.84
C LYS A 381 -11.60 -34.94 18.86
N ASP A 382 -10.38 -35.14 18.37
CA ASP A 382 -9.73 -34.24 17.43
C ASP A 382 -10.60 -34.02 16.18
N GLY A 383 -10.88 -32.74 15.87
CA GLY A 383 -11.62 -32.34 14.68
C GLY A 383 -13.15 -32.36 14.80
N ASN A 384 -13.73 -32.77 15.94
CA ASN A 384 -15.18 -32.69 16.15
C ASN A 384 -15.58 -31.37 16.81
N ILE A 385 -16.73 -30.82 16.39
CA ILE A 385 -17.33 -29.64 17.01
C ILE A 385 -18.52 -30.03 17.88
N PHE A 386 -18.78 -29.26 18.94
CA PHE A 386 -20.10 -29.26 19.56
C PHE A 386 -21.11 -28.67 18.58
N THR A 387 -22.38 -29.01 18.76
CA THR A 387 -23.46 -28.35 18.03
C THR A 387 -23.29 -26.84 18.21
N PRO A 388 -23.09 -26.08 17.12
CA PRO A 388 -22.95 -24.63 17.23
C PRO A 388 -24.25 -24.04 17.78
N TYR A 389 -24.17 -22.82 18.28
CA TYR A 389 -25.36 -22.11 18.75
C TYR A 389 -25.28 -20.64 18.34
N LEU A 390 -26.45 -20.04 18.08
CA LEU A 390 -26.55 -18.67 17.62
C LEU A 390 -26.93 -17.77 18.80
N LYS A 391 -26.11 -16.78 19.12
CA LYS A 391 -26.43 -15.73 20.09
C LYS A 391 -27.07 -14.56 19.35
N ILE A 392 -28.20 -14.06 19.84
CA ILE A 392 -28.90 -12.91 19.27
C ILE A 392 -29.20 -11.90 20.38
N SER A 393 -28.94 -10.63 20.09
CA SER A 393 -29.40 -9.51 20.91
C SER A 393 -30.38 -8.68 20.09
N TYR A 394 -31.55 -8.39 20.66
CA TYR A 394 -32.54 -7.51 20.04
C TYR A 394 -32.43 -6.09 20.58
N ALA A 395 -32.61 -5.10 19.72
CA ALA A 395 -32.75 -3.70 20.11
C ALA A 395 -34.12 -3.16 19.68
N GLU A 396 -34.57 -2.13 20.39
CA GLU A 396 -35.87 -1.49 20.17
C GLU A 396 -35.66 -0.06 19.65
N VAL A 397 -36.49 0.35 18.68
CA VAL A 397 -36.48 1.70 18.12
C VAL A 397 -37.90 2.26 18.14
N HIS A 398 -38.03 3.54 18.52
CA HIS A 398 -39.30 4.23 18.56
C HIS A 398 -39.71 4.73 17.17
N SER A 399 -41.02 4.80 16.92
CA SER A 399 -41.58 5.29 15.66
C SER A 399 -41.14 6.73 15.29
N ASP A 400 -40.84 7.60 16.26
CA ASP A 400 -40.36 8.96 16.01
C ASP A 400 -38.98 9.02 15.34
N ASP A 401 -38.10 8.05 15.66
CA ASP A 401 -36.78 7.94 15.03
C ASP A 401 -36.88 7.60 13.52
N ALA A 402 -38.00 7.02 13.09
CA ALA A 402 -38.28 6.75 11.67
C ALA A 402 -38.53 8.04 10.89
N ASN A 403 -39.20 9.03 11.50
CA ASN A 403 -39.47 10.33 10.88
C ASN A 403 -38.20 11.17 10.72
N LEU A 404 -37.17 10.91 11.53
CA LEU A 404 -35.87 11.56 11.51
C LEU A 404 -34.86 10.90 10.54
N ASN A 405 -35.27 9.86 9.77
CA ASN A 405 -34.38 9.08 8.91
C ASN A 405 -33.10 8.61 9.62
N ARG A 406 -33.23 8.24 10.90
CA ARG A 406 -32.10 7.73 11.68
C ARG A 406 -31.64 6.40 11.09
N LYS A 407 -30.34 6.15 11.14
CA LYS A 407 -29.73 4.87 10.77
C LYS A 407 -29.37 4.09 12.03
N VAL A 408 -29.60 2.78 12.00
CA VAL A 408 -29.21 1.83 13.04
C VAL A 408 -28.10 0.92 12.55
N GLN A 409 -27.19 0.57 13.44
CA GLN A 409 -26.08 -0.33 13.13
C GLN A 409 -26.44 -1.75 13.57
N VAL A 410 -26.31 -2.70 12.65
CA VAL A 410 -26.43 -4.14 12.93
C VAL A 410 -25.08 -4.82 12.76
N SER A 411 -24.81 -5.87 13.53
CA SER A 411 -23.56 -6.62 13.48
C SER A 411 -23.75 -8.14 13.40
N PHE A 412 -23.00 -8.82 12.54
CA PHE A 412 -22.92 -10.29 12.48
C PHE A 412 -21.49 -10.77 12.67
N GLN A 413 -21.25 -11.70 13.59
CA GLN A 413 -19.92 -12.26 13.85
C GLN A 413 -19.97 -13.79 13.95
N SER A 414 -18.89 -14.46 13.52
CA SER A 414 -18.65 -15.86 13.87
C SER A 414 -17.57 -15.94 14.95
N GLU A 415 -17.88 -16.55 16.09
CA GLU A 415 -16.95 -16.77 17.18
C GLU A 415 -16.55 -18.24 17.22
N TYR A 416 -15.25 -18.50 17.27
CA TYR A 416 -14.70 -19.84 17.30
C TYR A 416 -13.97 -20.07 18.62
N ILE A 417 -14.45 -21.04 19.40
CA ILE A 417 -13.92 -21.33 20.74
C ILE A 417 -13.10 -22.62 20.68
N GLN A 418 -11.83 -22.51 21.07
CA GLN A 418 -10.92 -23.64 21.20
C GLN A 418 -10.14 -23.58 22.51
N ASN A 419 -9.68 -24.74 22.98
CA ASN A 419 -8.83 -24.81 24.15
C ASN A 419 -7.39 -24.41 23.80
N GLU A 420 -7.07 -23.13 23.94
CA GLU A 420 -5.74 -22.58 23.65
C GLU A 420 -4.63 -23.13 24.57
N ALA A 421 -4.97 -23.66 25.75
CA ALA A 421 -3.97 -24.08 26.74
C ALA A 421 -3.12 -25.27 26.27
N ASN A 422 -3.73 -26.25 25.61
CA ASN A 422 -3.01 -27.40 25.07
C ASN A 422 -2.07 -26.99 23.93
N ILE A 423 -2.54 -26.11 23.05
CA ILE A 423 -1.76 -25.57 21.93
C ILE A 423 -0.56 -24.76 22.47
N GLN A 424 -0.81 -23.88 23.44
CA GLN A 424 0.23 -23.07 24.06
C GLN A 424 1.27 -23.94 24.76
N ARG A 425 0.85 -24.96 25.52
CA ARG A 425 1.78 -25.91 26.17
C ARG A 425 2.65 -26.66 25.16
N ASN A 426 2.09 -27.08 24.03
CA ASN A 426 2.85 -27.75 22.97
C ASN A 426 3.87 -26.81 22.33
N ILE A 427 3.49 -25.56 22.07
CA ILE A 427 4.39 -24.51 21.56
C ILE A 427 5.52 -24.22 22.55
N ASP A 428 5.20 -24.04 23.84
CA ASP A 428 6.18 -23.78 24.89
C ASP A 428 7.17 -24.94 25.03
N THR A 429 6.68 -26.19 24.90
CA THR A 429 7.51 -27.40 24.93
C THR A 429 8.45 -27.48 23.72
N ALA A 430 7.95 -27.18 22.52
CA ALA A 430 8.76 -27.18 21.29
C ALA A 430 9.86 -26.11 21.34
N ILE A 431 9.52 -24.89 21.77
CA ILE A 431 10.48 -23.80 21.93
C ILE A 431 11.51 -24.17 22.99
N GLY A 432 11.09 -24.68 24.15
CA GLY A 432 12.00 -25.04 25.25
C GLY A 432 13.01 -26.13 24.86
N THR A 433 12.54 -27.19 24.21
CA THR A 433 13.39 -28.33 23.80
C THR A 433 14.39 -27.94 22.72
N LEU A 434 13.94 -27.26 21.65
CA LEU A 434 14.84 -26.82 20.58
C LEU A 434 15.80 -25.72 21.04
N SER A 435 15.37 -24.84 21.95
CA SER A 435 16.25 -23.83 22.56
C SER A 435 17.37 -24.49 23.38
N GLY A 436 17.07 -25.57 24.11
CA GLY A 436 18.08 -26.36 24.81
C GLY A 436 19.15 -26.92 23.85
N LEU A 437 18.74 -27.48 22.72
CA LEU A 437 19.65 -27.93 21.65
C LEU A 437 20.45 -26.76 21.06
N GLY A 438 19.82 -25.60 20.87
CA GLY A 438 20.49 -24.37 20.41
C GLY A 438 21.58 -23.89 21.38
N VAL A 439 21.35 -23.96 22.68
CA VAL A 439 22.37 -23.61 23.69
C VAL A 439 23.55 -24.59 23.64
N LEU A 440 23.30 -25.89 23.53
CA LEU A 440 24.36 -26.89 23.37
C LEU A 440 25.19 -26.63 22.09
N TRP A 441 24.52 -26.29 20.99
CA TRP A 441 25.18 -25.92 19.74
C TRP A 441 26.05 -24.66 19.89
N ALA A 442 25.55 -23.64 20.59
CA ALA A 442 26.31 -22.43 20.89
C ALA A 442 27.54 -22.69 21.78
N CYS A 443 27.41 -23.58 22.78
CA CYS A 443 28.50 -24.02 23.62
C CYS A 443 29.59 -24.73 22.79
N LEU A 444 29.20 -25.65 21.90
CA LEU A 444 30.13 -26.35 21.00
C LEU A 444 30.88 -25.38 20.09
N ASN A 445 30.19 -24.44 19.46
CA ASN A 445 30.80 -23.43 18.59
C ASN A 445 31.79 -22.55 19.36
N THR A 446 31.43 -22.14 20.58
CA THR A 446 32.30 -21.33 21.44
C THR A 446 33.52 -22.13 21.89
N TRP A 447 33.36 -23.41 22.21
CA TRP A 447 34.45 -24.30 22.58
C TRP A 447 35.44 -24.51 21.44
N ILE A 448 34.94 -24.79 20.23
CA ILE A 448 35.77 -24.93 19.02
C ILE A 448 36.53 -23.63 18.73
N TRP A 449 35.86 -22.48 18.83
CA TRP A 449 36.52 -21.17 18.67
C TRP A 449 37.61 -20.95 19.71
N SER A 450 37.33 -21.24 20.99
CA SER A 450 38.29 -21.08 22.09
C SER A 450 39.55 -21.95 21.89
N LYS A 451 39.36 -23.19 21.41
CA LYS A 451 40.47 -24.09 21.06
C LYS A 451 41.29 -23.58 19.88
N ARG A 452 40.66 -23.03 18.83
CA ARG A 452 41.36 -22.42 17.69
C ARG A 452 42.11 -21.15 18.08
N ALA A 453 41.58 -20.39 19.03
CA ALA A 453 42.23 -19.20 19.59
C ALA A 453 43.38 -19.53 20.57
N GLY A 454 43.65 -20.81 20.85
CA GLY A 454 44.73 -21.24 21.74
C GLY A 454 44.51 -20.90 23.22
N ARG A 455 43.28 -20.61 23.64
CA ARG A 455 42.98 -20.24 25.03
C ARG A 455 42.92 -21.48 25.93
N ILE A 456 43.69 -21.45 27.01
CA ILE A 456 43.80 -22.56 27.97
C ILE A 456 42.76 -22.44 29.10
N ALA A 457 42.36 -21.21 29.44
CA ALA A 457 41.39 -20.90 30.48
C ALA A 457 40.13 -20.22 29.92
N ILE A 458 39.05 -20.24 30.72
CA ILE A 458 37.80 -19.54 30.43
C ILE A 458 38.00 -18.07 30.80
N ASP A 459 38.35 -17.25 29.82
CA ASP A 459 38.50 -15.80 30.00
C ASP A 459 37.15 -15.07 29.83
N PHE A 460 37.06 -13.83 30.31
CA PHE A 460 35.89 -12.96 30.08
C PHE A 460 35.51 -12.83 28.59
N ALA A 461 36.50 -12.79 27.69
CA ALA A 461 36.26 -12.80 26.25
C ALA A 461 35.56 -14.08 25.75
N THR A 462 35.86 -15.23 26.35
CA THR A 462 35.18 -16.49 26.02
C THR A 462 33.72 -16.50 26.49
N LEU A 463 33.43 -15.87 27.64
CA LEU A 463 32.06 -15.69 28.15
C LEU A 463 31.24 -14.73 27.29
N ILE A 464 31.84 -13.62 26.83
CA ILE A 464 31.19 -12.70 25.89
C ILE A 464 30.87 -13.43 24.58
N ASN A 465 31.83 -14.19 24.03
CA ASN A 465 31.60 -14.96 22.81
C ASN A 465 30.50 -16.01 22.99
N LEU A 466 30.44 -16.66 24.16
CA LEU A 466 29.36 -17.57 24.47
C LEU A 466 28.00 -16.88 24.44
N LEU A 467 27.89 -15.70 25.08
CA LEU A 467 26.65 -14.93 25.13
C LEU A 467 26.13 -14.59 23.73
N PHE A 468 26.99 -14.03 22.85
CA PHE A 468 26.59 -13.69 21.49
C PHE A 468 26.24 -14.93 20.65
N ASN A 469 27.01 -16.02 20.78
CA ASN A 469 26.70 -17.27 20.09
C ASN A 469 25.38 -17.91 20.59
N VAL A 470 25.05 -17.78 21.87
CA VAL A 470 23.76 -18.23 22.44
C VAL A 470 22.63 -17.38 21.87
N CYS A 471 22.75 -16.05 21.86
CA CYS A 471 21.76 -15.16 21.23
C CYS A 471 21.56 -15.50 19.74
N ALA A 472 22.65 -15.71 19.01
CA ALA A 472 22.62 -16.08 17.59
C ALA A 472 21.90 -17.40 17.35
N SER A 473 22.25 -18.44 18.12
CA SER A 473 21.63 -19.75 17.99
C SER A 473 20.15 -19.73 18.41
N LEU A 474 19.82 -19.04 19.50
CA LEU A 474 18.44 -18.95 19.97
C LEU A 474 17.56 -18.19 18.98
N SER A 475 18.07 -17.13 18.36
CA SER A 475 17.35 -16.41 17.31
C SER A 475 16.97 -17.32 16.14
N ASN A 476 17.92 -18.13 15.64
CA ASN A 476 17.67 -19.07 14.54
C ASN A 476 16.65 -20.15 14.94
N VAL A 477 16.76 -20.69 16.16
CA VAL A 477 15.82 -21.68 16.69
C VAL A 477 14.41 -21.09 16.83
N LEU A 478 14.29 -19.88 17.41
CA LEU A 478 13.01 -19.21 17.54
C LEU A 478 12.39 -18.94 16.17
N PHE A 479 13.17 -18.48 15.19
CA PHE A 479 12.69 -18.27 13.83
C PHE A 479 12.13 -19.55 13.19
N ILE A 480 12.85 -20.68 13.27
CA ILE A 480 12.39 -21.97 12.73
C ILE A 480 11.09 -22.42 13.43
N ASN A 481 10.99 -22.27 14.75
CA ASN A 481 9.78 -22.61 15.50
C ASN A 481 8.58 -21.75 15.05
N ILE A 482 8.76 -20.43 15.01
CA ILE A 482 7.71 -19.47 14.60
C ILE A 482 7.24 -19.75 13.17
N LEU A 483 8.17 -20.06 12.26
CA LEU A 483 7.87 -20.42 10.88
C LEU A 483 7.12 -21.76 10.81
N GLY A 484 7.57 -22.78 11.55
CA GLY A 484 6.94 -24.10 11.60
C GLY A 484 5.52 -24.05 12.16
N ILE A 485 5.31 -23.30 13.25
CA ILE A 485 3.97 -23.07 13.83
C ILE A 485 3.11 -22.30 12.82
N GLY A 486 3.66 -21.27 12.19
CA GLY A 486 3.02 -20.52 11.10
C GLY A 486 2.52 -21.41 9.97
N LEU A 487 3.39 -22.31 9.48
CA LEU A 487 3.08 -23.26 8.42
C LEU A 487 2.05 -24.29 8.85
N TYR A 488 2.14 -24.80 10.09
CA TYR A 488 1.14 -25.69 10.67
C TYR A 488 -0.25 -25.06 10.58
N PHE A 489 -0.42 -23.86 11.14
CA PHE A 489 -1.73 -23.19 11.12
C PHE A 489 -2.17 -22.86 9.70
N LEU A 490 -1.26 -22.42 8.82
CA LEU A 490 -1.61 -22.09 7.44
C LEU A 490 -2.13 -23.31 6.68
N ILE A 491 -1.44 -24.45 6.78
CA ILE A 491 -1.81 -25.67 6.05
C ILE A 491 -3.14 -26.21 6.57
N PHE A 492 -3.30 -26.37 7.89
CA PHE A 492 -4.52 -26.96 8.44
C PHE A 492 -5.73 -26.03 8.31
N PHE A 493 -5.55 -24.72 8.51
CA PHE A 493 -6.62 -23.75 8.33
C PHE A 493 -7.09 -23.64 6.87
N LYS A 494 -6.18 -23.78 5.89
CA LYS A 494 -6.57 -23.69 4.48
C LYS A 494 -7.06 -25.02 3.90
N ARG A 495 -6.59 -26.14 4.41
CA ARG A 495 -6.98 -27.48 3.92
C ARG A 495 -8.27 -27.99 4.54
N GLN A 496 -8.64 -27.55 5.75
CA GLN A 496 -9.91 -27.87 6.45
C GLN A 496 -10.22 -29.38 6.66
N ASP A 497 -9.29 -30.31 6.35
CA ASP A 497 -9.45 -31.75 6.61
C ASP A 497 -9.57 -32.09 8.11
N ILE A 498 -8.97 -31.27 8.95
CA ILE A 498 -9.13 -31.28 10.41
C ILE A 498 -9.55 -29.87 10.78
N VAL A 499 -10.63 -29.72 11.55
CA VAL A 499 -11.12 -28.42 12.01
C VAL A 499 -10.11 -27.84 13.01
N VAL A 500 -9.10 -27.16 12.49
CA VAL A 500 -8.17 -26.35 13.28
C VAL A 500 -8.67 -24.91 13.21
N ILE A 501 -9.26 -24.48 14.32
CA ILE A 501 -9.74 -23.12 14.47
C ILE A 501 -8.53 -22.19 14.64
N MET A 502 -8.57 -21.06 13.95
CA MET A 502 -7.57 -20.02 14.17
C MET A 502 -7.80 -19.34 15.53
N PRO A 503 -6.76 -19.13 16.36
CA PRO A 503 -6.90 -18.31 17.56
C PRO A 503 -7.36 -16.90 17.19
N LEU A 504 -8.36 -16.42 17.92
CA LEU A 504 -9.01 -15.13 17.70
C LEU A 504 -7.97 -13.99 17.69
N VAL A 505 -8.13 -13.03 16.78
CA VAL A 505 -7.28 -11.84 16.74
C VAL A 505 -7.31 -11.14 18.09
N GLY A 506 -6.15 -11.07 18.76
CA GLY A 506 -6.01 -10.44 20.08
C GLY A 506 -5.95 -11.40 21.28
N SER A 507 -6.05 -12.71 21.06
CA SER A 507 -5.82 -13.71 22.11
C SER A 507 -4.39 -13.65 22.67
N SER A 508 -4.20 -14.20 23.88
CA SER A 508 -2.88 -14.28 24.53
C SER A 508 -1.86 -14.96 23.60
N LEU A 509 -2.29 -16.00 22.88
CA LEU A 509 -1.46 -16.73 21.93
C LEU A 509 -0.93 -15.84 20.80
N THR A 510 -1.79 -15.00 20.18
CA THR A 510 -1.37 -14.09 19.11
C THR A 510 -0.35 -13.06 19.60
N LYS A 511 -0.53 -12.54 20.82
CA LYS A 511 0.42 -11.60 21.45
C LYS A 511 1.75 -12.27 21.77
N THR A 512 1.73 -13.50 22.27
CA THR A 512 2.93 -14.31 22.54
C THR A 512 3.67 -14.67 21.25
N TYR A 513 2.97 -15.01 20.18
CA TYR A 513 3.57 -15.24 18.87
C TYR A 513 4.29 -13.99 18.35
N ALA A 514 3.65 -12.82 18.42
CA ALA A 514 4.26 -11.55 18.02
C ALA A 514 5.48 -11.18 18.88
N SER A 515 5.45 -11.44 20.19
CA SER A 515 6.59 -11.17 21.06
C SER A 515 7.80 -12.04 20.73
N TYR A 516 7.59 -13.32 20.36
CA TYR A 516 8.69 -14.19 19.92
C TYR A 516 9.35 -13.71 18.62
N ILE A 517 8.58 -13.17 17.66
CA ILE A 517 9.15 -12.55 16.45
C ILE A 517 10.08 -11.40 16.82
N VAL A 518 9.63 -10.52 17.72
CA VAL A 518 10.42 -9.37 18.18
C VAL A 518 11.70 -9.82 18.88
N ILE A 519 11.62 -10.81 19.77
CA ILE A 519 12.78 -11.35 20.48
C ILE A 519 13.78 -11.97 19.50
N ALA A 520 13.32 -12.79 18.56
CA ALA A 520 14.17 -13.41 17.55
C ALA A 520 14.89 -12.35 16.70
N PHE A 521 14.19 -11.30 16.28
CA PHE A 521 14.76 -10.18 15.52
C PHE A 521 15.83 -9.43 16.31
N VAL A 522 15.55 -9.07 17.57
CA VAL A 522 16.49 -8.34 18.42
C VAL A 522 17.77 -9.15 18.65
N PHE A 523 17.64 -10.46 18.91
CA PHE A 523 18.82 -11.33 19.08
C PHE A 523 19.62 -11.48 17.79
N LYS A 524 18.97 -11.52 16.62
CA LYS A 524 19.68 -11.55 15.34
C LYS A 524 20.40 -10.24 15.03
N LEU A 525 19.80 -9.12 15.44
CA LEU A 525 20.42 -7.80 15.29
C LEU A 525 21.70 -7.69 16.13
N PHE A 526 21.67 -8.18 17.37
CA PHE A 526 22.87 -8.22 18.22
C PHE A 526 23.97 -9.13 17.65
N ASP A 527 23.61 -10.30 17.13
CA ASP A 527 24.53 -11.20 16.42
C ASP A 527 25.17 -10.51 15.20
N LEU A 528 24.39 -9.78 14.40
CA LEU A 528 24.90 -9.04 13.25
C LEU A 528 25.88 -7.92 13.64
N PHE A 529 25.61 -7.18 14.72
CA PHE A 529 26.56 -6.20 15.25
C PHE A 529 27.85 -6.84 15.76
N TYR A 530 27.73 -7.97 16.44
CA TYR A 530 28.89 -8.72 16.91
C TYR A 530 29.73 -9.30 15.76
N LEU A 531 29.08 -9.79 14.70
CA LEU A 531 29.73 -10.20 13.46
C LEU A 531 30.52 -9.05 12.83
N MET A 532 29.90 -7.88 12.70
CA MET A 532 30.55 -6.68 12.15
C MET A 532 31.72 -6.23 13.02
N PHE A 533 31.56 -6.21 14.35
CA PHE A 533 32.63 -5.88 15.28
C PHE A 533 33.82 -6.83 15.12
N ARG A 534 33.57 -8.15 15.00
CA ARG A 534 34.62 -9.13 14.74
C ARG A 534 35.31 -8.88 13.40
N GLN A 535 34.56 -8.62 12.33
CA GLN A 535 35.13 -8.34 11.02
C GLN A 535 36.06 -7.10 11.04
N CYS A 536 35.70 -6.07 11.81
CA CYS A 536 36.51 -4.86 11.95
C CYS A 536 37.72 -4.99 12.89
N THR A 537 37.79 -6.02 13.74
CA THR A 537 38.82 -6.18 14.78
C THR A 537 39.79 -7.33 14.53
N ILE A 538 39.63 -8.07 13.43
CA ILE A 538 40.55 -9.15 13.07
C ILE A 538 41.83 -8.56 12.50
N ASP A 539 42.96 -8.88 13.13
CA ASP A 539 44.28 -8.67 12.57
C ASP A 539 44.57 -9.76 11.54
N ILE A 540 44.85 -9.36 10.30
CA ILE A 540 45.11 -10.26 9.18
C ILE A 540 46.57 -10.13 8.76
N PHE A 541 47.24 -11.27 8.62
CA PHE A 541 48.58 -11.34 8.08
C PHE A 541 48.54 -12.01 6.71
N PHE A 542 48.85 -11.25 5.65
CA PHE A 542 48.97 -11.77 4.30
C PHE A 542 50.40 -12.30 4.06
N ILE A 543 50.50 -13.53 3.56
CA ILE A 543 51.77 -14.14 3.16
C ILE A 543 51.83 -14.17 1.64
N ASP A 544 52.70 -13.34 1.08
CA ASP A 544 53.03 -13.35 -0.34
C ASP A 544 54.16 -14.34 -0.60
N TRP A 545 53.89 -15.38 -1.40
CA TRP A 545 54.86 -16.42 -1.76
C TRP A 545 55.58 -16.15 -3.09
N GLU A 546 55.39 -14.98 -3.69
CA GLU A 546 56.04 -14.63 -4.96
C GLU A 546 57.55 -14.44 -4.77
N ARG A 547 58.34 -15.11 -5.61
CA ARG A 547 59.81 -15.04 -5.54
C ARG A 547 60.31 -13.85 -6.34
N PRO A 548 61.19 -12.99 -5.81
CA PRO A 548 61.74 -11.89 -6.56
C PRO A 548 62.54 -12.41 -7.76
N THR A 549 62.23 -11.91 -8.95
CA THR A 549 62.98 -12.18 -10.18
C THR A 549 64.43 -11.72 -9.98
N ARG A 550 65.43 -12.50 -10.43
CA ARG A 550 66.88 -12.33 -10.13
C ARG A 550 67.46 -10.91 -10.29
N GLN A 551 66.79 -10.01 -11.00
CA GLN A 551 67.20 -8.62 -11.23
C GLN A 551 66.75 -7.62 -10.14
N GLN A 552 65.93 -8.03 -9.16
CA GLN A 552 65.27 -7.14 -8.18
C GLN A 552 65.55 -7.52 -6.71
N LYS A 553 66.78 -7.95 -6.39
CA LYS A 553 67.12 -8.36 -5.02
C LYS A 553 67.08 -7.23 -3.97
N ASP A 554 67.23 -5.97 -4.39
CA ASP A 554 67.34 -4.81 -3.48
C ASP A 554 66.20 -3.78 -3.62
N ALA A 555 65.17 -4.07 -4.42
CA ALA A 555 64.04 -3.16 -4.60
C ALA A 555 63.00 -3.35 -3.48
N PRO A 556 62.53 -2.28 -2.80
CA PRO A 556 61.49 -2.39 -1.78
C PRO A 556 60.18 -2.87 -2.42
N VAL A 557 59.53 -3.84 -1.79
CA VAL A 557 58.23 -4.37 -2.24
C VAL A 557 57.22 -3.23 -2.26
N SER A 558 56.53 -3.03 -3.39
CA SER A 558 55.58 -1.91 -3.51
C SER A 558 54.38 -2.13 -2.58
N ALA A 559 54.01 -1.07 -1.84
CA ALA A 559 52.83 -1.08 -0.95
C ALA A 559 51.52 -1.39 -1.69
N TRP A 560 51.49 -1.18 -3.02
CA TRP A 560 50.35 -1.47 -3.88
C TRP A 560 49.98 -2.95 -3.91
N ARG A 561 50.95 -3.87 -3.84
CA ARG A 561 50.66 -5.32 -3.83
C ARG A 561 49.85 -5.71 -2.59
N THR A 562 50.22 -5.16 -1.42
CA THR A 562 49.47 -5.34 -0.17
C THR A 562 48.09 -4.69 -0.24
N LEU A 563 47.98 -3.51 -0.86
CA LEU A 563 46.71 -2.79 -0.98
C LEU A 563 45.71 -3.52 -1.89
N PHE A 564 46.18 -4.10 -3.00
CA PHE A 564 45.33 -4.92 -3.88
C PHE A 564 44.82 -6.18 -3.17
N VAL A 565 45.71 -6.90 -2.48
CA VAL A 565 45.31 -8.10 -1.72
C VAL A 565 44.31 -7.75 -0.61
N ALA A 566 44.51 -6.62 0.08
CA ALA A 566 43.56 -6.13 1.07
C ALA A 566 42.21 -5.73 0.45
N ASN A 567 42.22 -5.14 -0.76
CA ASN A 567 40.99 -4.80 -1.47
C ASN A 567 40.21 -6.06 -1.89
N GLU A 568 40.87 -7.05 -2.48
CA GLU A 568 40.24 -8.33 -2.85
C GLU A 568 39.67 -9.06 -1.63
N TRP A 569 40.40 -9.04 -0.50
CA TRP A 569 39.90 -9.60 0.75
C TRP A 569 38.63 -8.89 1.24
N ASN A 570 38.59 -7.56 1.16
CA ASN A 570 37.41 -6.78 1.52
C ASN A 570 36.22 -7.10 0.58
N GLU A 571 36.47 -7.26 -0.72
CA GLU A 571 35.45 -7.67 -1.67
C GLU A 571 34.87 -9.05 -1.28
N ILE A 572 35.72 -10.04 -1.00
CA ILE A 572 35.32 -11.40 -0.58
C ILE A 572 34.43 -11.38 0.68
N GLN A 573 34.69 -10.49 1.64
CA GLN A 573 33.86 -10.37 2.84
C GLN A 573 32.40 -9.95 2.54
N THR A 574 32.19 -9.27 1.42
CA THR A 574 30.88 -8.77 0.99
C THR A 574 30.20 -9.63 -0.08
N ILE A 575 30.89 -10.62 -0.64
CA ILE A 575 30.33 -11.55 -1.62
C ILE A 575 29.17 -12.31 -0.97
N ARG A 576 27.99 -12.18 -1.57
CA ARG A 576 26.80 -12.95 -1.22
C ARG A 576 26.57 -14.02 -2.26
N ARG A 577 26.08 -15.18 -1.82
CA ARG A 577 25.67 -16.26 -2.74
C ARG A 577 24.46 -15.87 -3.58
N THR A 578 23.61 -14.97 -3.09
CA THR A 578 22.39 -14.50 -3.76
C THR A 578 22.39 -12.99 -3.98
N HIS A 579 21.82 -12.57 -5.11
CA HIS A 579 21.62 -11.15 -5.43
C HIS A 579 20.33 -10.64 -4.77
N THR A 580 20.47 -9.77 -3.77
CA THR A 580 19.35 -9.33 -2.92
C THR A 580 18.22 -8.66 -3.72
N SER A 581 18.53 -7.84 -4.72
CA SER A 581 17.49 -7.17 -5.53
C SER A 581 16.69 -8.17 -6.37
N PHE A 582 17.33 -9.22 -6.87
CA PHE A 582 16.65 -10.26 -7.65
C PHE A 582 15.75 -11.10 -6.74
N GLN A 583 16.23 -11.47 -5.56
CA GLN A 583 15.45 -12.20 -4.57
C GLN A 583 14.20 -11.41 -4.15
N LEU A 584 14.32 -10.12 -3.86
CA LEU A 584 13.17 -9.27 -3.50
C LEU A 584 12.19 -9.10 -4.67
N MET A 585 12.68 -8.99 -5.91
CA MET A 585 11.83 -8.94 -7.09
C MET A 585 11.02 -10.22 -7.25
N MET A 586 11.65 -11.39 -7.10
CA MET A 586 10.99 -12.68 -7.18
C MET A 586 9.98 -12.90 -6.04
N VAL A 587 10.30 -12.49 -4.81
CA VAL A 587 9.36 -12.54 -3.69
C VAL A 587 8.12 -11.70 -3.97
N ASN A 588 8.29 -10.47 -4.49
CA ASN A 588 7.16 -9.62 -4.87
C ASN A 588 6.36 -10.20 -6.03
N TYR A 589 7.02 -10.84 -7.00
CA TYR A 589 6.35 -11.52 -8.10
C TYR A 589 5.41 -12.63 -7.58
N PHE A 590 5.90 -13.52 -6.71
CA PHE A 590 5.05 -14.59 -6.14
C PHE A 590 3.96 -14.06 -5.22
N LEU A 591 4.25 -13.06 -4.39
CA LEU A 591 3.24 -12.50 -3.49
C LEU A 591 2.13 -11.75 -4.23
N VAL A 592 2.49 -10.83 -5.12
CA VAL A 592 1.56 -9.87 -5.73
C VAL A 592 1.09 -10.32 -7.12
N VAL A 593 1.99 -10.77 -7.99
CA VAL A 593 1.63 -11.11 -9.38
C VAL A 593 0.94 -12.47 -9.47
N VAL A 594 1.46 -13.47 -8.75
CA VAL A 594 0.82 -14.80 -8.67
C VAL A 594 -0.37 -14.78 -7.69
N GLY A 595 -0.40 -13.84 -6.76
CA GLY A 595 -1.52 -13.66 -5.83
C GLY A 595 -1.42 -14.51 -4.55
N PHE A 596 -0.24 -15.00 -4.16
CA PHE A 596 -0.06 -15.73 -2.90
C PHE A 596 -0.40 -14.89 -1.66
N GLU A 597 -0.42 -13.55 -1.75
CA GLU A 597 -0.91 -12.71 -0.65
C GLU A 597 -2.36 -13.00 -0.28
N ASN A 598 -3.20 -13.48 -1.21
CA ASN A 598 -4.60 -13.81 -0.93
C ASN A 598 -4.73 -14.99 0.04
N LEU A 599 -3.73 -15.87 0.10
CA LEU A 599 -3.68 -16.96 1.08
C LEU A 599 -3.48 -16.44 2.52
N SER A 600 -3.05 -15.19 2.71
CA SER A 600 -2.90 -14.59 4.04
C SER A 600 -4.22 -14.10 4.65
N LYS A 601 -5.32 -14.08 3.89
CA LYS A 601 -6.64 -13.66 4.36
C LYS A 601 -7.23 -14.67 5.36
N ASN A 602 -8.05 -14.17 6.29
CA ASN A 602 -8.82 -14.95 7.28
C ASN A 602 -10.00 -15.73 6.64
N ASN A 603 -9.81 -16.28 5.44
CA ASN A 603 -10.78 -17.14 4.78
C ASN A 603 -10.23 -18.57 4.66
N PRO A 604 -11.06 -19.62 4.73
CA PRO A 604 -10.60 -20.98 4.48
C PRO A 604 -10.37 -21.25 2.98
N SER A 605 -10.75 -20.33 2.08
CA SER A 605 -10.59 -20.53 0.65
C SER A 605 -9.10 -20.52 0.25
N LEU A 606 -8.79 -21.42 -0.69
CA LEU A 606 -7.46 -21.56 -1.30
C LEU A 606 -7.36 -20.78 -2.63
N SER A 607 -8.27 -19.83 -2.86
CA SER A 607 -8.30 -19.05 -4.09
C SER A 607 -7.09 -18.11 -4.15
N LEU A 608 -6.43 -18.12 -5.31
CA LEU A 608 -5.35 -17.18 -5.62
C LEU A 608 -5.86 -15.89 -6.26
N THR A 609 -7.10 -15.90 -6.77
CA THR A 609 -7.76 -14.72 -7.33
C THR A 609 -8.52 -13.97 -6.25
N ALA A 610 -8.47 -12.64 -6.30
CA ALA A 610 -9.28 -11.81 -5.41
C ALA A 610 -10.67 -11.63 -6.03
N ASP A 611 -11.68 -12.23 -5.41
CA ASP A 611 -13.08 -11.97 -5.75
C ASP A 611 -13.56 -10.66 -5.09
N GLU A 612 -14.62 -10.04 -5.60
CA GLU A 612 -15.15 -8.77 -5.06
C GLU A 612 -15.56 -8.88 -3.58
N THR A 613 -15.96 -10.07 -3.13
CA THR A 613 -16.28 -10.39 -1.73
C THR A 613 -15.04 -10.50 -0.85
N ASP A 614 -13.88 -10.83 -1.42
CA ASP A 614 -12.61 -11.02 -0.69
C ASP A 614 -11.88 -9.71 -0.41
N LEU A 615 -12.39 -8.57 -0.89
CA LEU A 615 -11.81 -7.24 -0.62
C LEU A 615 -12.01 -6.81 0.84
N PHE A 616 -13.00 -7.37 1.51
CA PHE A 616 -13.42 -7.00 2.87
C PHE A 616 -12.84 -7.92 3.96
N ILE A 617 -12.12 -8.97 3.58
CA ILE A 617 -11.59 -9.96 4.54
C ILE A 617 -10.22 -9.49 5.04
N PRO A 618 -10.03 -9.30 6.36
CA PRO A 618 -8.75 -8.87 6.91
C PRO A 618 -7.67 -9.94 6.73
N GLN A 619 -6.42 -9.47 6.54
CA GLN A 619 -5.25 -10.35 6.50
C GLN A 619 -4.80 -10.73 7.91
N ASN A 620 -4.36 -11.98 8.08
CA ASN A 620 -3.77 -12.42 9.32
C ASN A 620 -2.28 -12.10 9.41
N LEU A 621 -1.85 -11.57 10.56
CA LEU A 621 -0.43 -11.32 10.84
C LEU A 621 0.41 -12.60 10.72
N MET A 622 -0.09 -13.71 11.25
CA MET A 622 0.63 -14.98 11.31
C MET A 622 0.83 -15.56 9.90
N PHE A 623 -0.23 -15.61 9.09
CA PHE A 623 -0.13 -16.11 7.71
C PHE A 623 0.70 -15.20 6.84
N ARG A 624 0.58 -13.88 7.00
CA ARG A 624 1.39 -12.92 6.27
C ARG A 624 2.88 -13.10 6.57
N PHE A 625 3.26 -13.22 7.85
CA PHE A 625 4.65 -13.49 8.22
C PHE A 625 5.14 -14.83 7.65
N THR A 626 4.33 -15.87 7.78
CA THR A 626 4.67 -17.23 7.33
C THR A 626 4.89 -17.28 5.83
N LEU A 627 3.93 -16.80 5.03
CA LEU A 627 4.01 -16.80 3.57
C LEU A 627 5.20 -16.00 3.06
N ALA A 628 5.38 -14.77 3.57
CA ALA A 628 6.50 -13.93 3.18
C ALA A 628 7.84 -14.59 3.51
N SER A 629 7.97 -15.18 4.71
CA SER A 629 9.21 -15.84 5.14
C SER A 629 9.48 -17.12 4.34
N THR A 630 8.47 -17.94 4.09
CA THR A 630 8.60 -19.18 3.30
C THR A 630 9.00 -18.88 1.86
N ILE A 631 8.35 -17.92 1.20
CA ILE A 631 8.70 -17.53 -0.18
C ILE A 631 10.11 -16.92 -0.22
N TYR A 632 10.46 -16.08 0.76
CA TYR A 632 11.79 -15.49 0.85
C TYR A 632 12.90 -16.54 0.96
N LEU A 633 12.69 -17.59 1.76
CA LEU A 633 13.64 -18.70 1.90
C LEU A 633 13.72 -19.54 0.63
N ILE A 634 12.59 -19.90 0.03
CA ILE A 634 12.54 -20.72 -1.20
C ILE A 634 13.24 -20.03 -2.38
N VAL A 635 13.14 -18.70 -2.50
CA VAL A 635 13.80 -17.94 -3.56
C VAL A 635 15.29 -17.70 -3.26
N GLY A 636 15.68 -17.76 -1.98
CA GLY A 636 17.03 -17.45 -1.52
C GLY A 636 17.99 -18.63 -1.38
N GLU A 637 17.47 -19.86 -1.35
CA GLU A 637 18.27 -21.09 -1.46
C GLU A 637 18.48 -21.49 -2.93
#